data_AF-A0A5C5ZR11-F1
#
_entry.id   AF-A0A5C5ZR11-F1
#
_cell.length_a   1.000
_cell.length_b   1.000
_cell.length_c   1.000
_cell.angle_alpha   90.00
_cell.angle_beta   90.00
_cell.angle_gamma   90.00
#
_symmetry.space_group_name_H-M   'P 1'
#
loop_
_entity.id
_entity.type
_entity.pdbx_description
1 polymer ?
#
loop_
_entity_poly.entity_id
_entity_poly.type
_entity_poly.pdbx_seq_one_letter_code
_entity_poly.pdbx_strand_id
1 'polypeptide(L)'
;MPENNRSDSHPAVGIDLGTTFSAVAYLDASGRPETIRNAEGDLTTPSAVFFDRTHPIVGVEAVEAGLMEPERLALYAKRDVGEVRYEKQIRGEHLPPEVLQALVLRKLKEDAELKLGEIQKAVVTVPAFFNEPCRKATQDAGRLAGLEVLDIINEPTAAAITYGVEQGFLSEDGVSKQRERILVYDLGGGTFDVTVMDIDAAEYNTVATAGDVYLGGIDWDRRIVDFISEEFLKEHGVDPRLDPQAEQELLRKANQTKHALTQRESVSIAFAHDGMRLRTQLDQTQFAKLCDDLVERTLLTVQLVLDDAKITWSDLTRLILVGGSTRMPMVRSELEKRSGMTLDRSLSPDEAVSHGAALYAGMLLGHKGESCRGIRVSNVNSHDLGVLAIDPKTGQPRRQVMIPRNSPLPARKRVRFRTHKDNQPNVKIDVVEGGDDRGTNATSIGKCLVDDLPAKTPKGTNVDVQFDYTQDGRLTVRASLPEMDRKIKLTLNRAAGLSDEQIEAWRERMEKGLGDPDPNDIAVETSAGTTDAPAETAAAEATTVNTPVIQNTEKPIVIATASPTTNPPTGPVKIAVAGGKSEPKPTAVIPAISTGAKPVPVVDDIPDFSEIAGESIKVGPVKIEPVQPTSVPKPAAVSSMISPAPASPAPASATPPSNATTAAAPVINIPGVSDAPKPKVDVTKLFGNLPDNPKPPAATPRPMIKLGDDPNMPPPKVNPSDLNFEQLAGLSGGAAKKPAPSAVPIIQTDAAPSAAKSKKPAEKKSGGLFGRKKKKVDEE
;
A
#
# COMPACT_ATOMS: atom_id res chain seq x y z
N MET A 1 -4.41 14.42 -49.48
CA MET A 1 -4.42 14.03 -48.05
C MET A 1 -2.96 14.05 -47.61
N PRO A 2 -2.53 15.00 -46.75
CA PRO A 2 -1.17 14.96 -46.27
C PRO A 2 -1.04 13.80 -45.29
N GLU A 3 -0.03 12.96 -45.50
CA GLU A 3 0.41 11.92 -44.57
C GLU A 3 0.76 12.60 -43.24
N ASN A 4 -0.07 12.39 -42.23
CA ASN A 4 0.26 12.79 -40.87
C ASN A 4 1.46 11.95 -40.43
N ASN A 5 2.58 12.64 -40.28
CA ASN A 5 3.78 12.22 -39.57
C ASN A 5 3.36 11.85 -38.13
N ARG A 6 2.94 10.60 -37.90
CA ARG A 6 2.80 10.05 -36.54
C ARG A 6 4.22 9.98 -35.99
N SER A 7 4.58 10.93 -35.14
CA SER A 7 5.79 10.81 -34.33
C SER A 7 5.75 9.48 -33.60
N ASP A 8 6.85 8.74 -33.63
CA ASP A 8 7.13 7.51 -32.87
C ASP A 8 7.10 7.76 -31.36
N SER A 9 5.94 8.14 -30.80
CA SER A 9 5.75 8.29 -29.37
C SER A 9 4.64 7.34 -28.94
N HIS A 10 5.03 6.12 -28.55
CA HIS A 10 4.18 5.23 -27.78
C HIS A 10 3.57 6.00 -26.60
N PRO A 11 2.24 5.98 -26.41
CA PRO A 11 1.62 6.72 -25.33
C PRO A 11 2.10 6.15 -23.98
N ALA A 12 2.37 7.04 -23.02
CA ALA A 12 2.68 6.62 -21.65
C ALA A 12 1.40 6.47 -20.84
N VAL A 13 1.44 5.51 -19.92
CA VAL A 13 0.33 5.20 -19.02
C VAL A 13 0.74 5.41 -17.55
N GLY A 14 -0.24 5.73 -16.71
CA GLY A 14 -0.12 5.67 -15.26
C GLY A 14 -0.72 4.38 -14.75
N ILE A 15 0.03 3.61 -13.97
CA ILE A 15 -0.42 2.35 -13.41
C ILE A 15 -0.47 2.45 -11.89
N ASP A 16 -1.66 2.26 -11.35
CA ASP A 16 -1.83 1.92 -9.94
C ASP A 16 -1.66 0.41 -9.76
N LEU A 17 -0.52 -0.02 -9.21
CA LEU A 17 -0.23 -1.43 -8.96
C LEU A 17 -0.61 -1.78 -7.53
N GLY A 18 -1.88 -2.04 -7.24
CA GLY A 18 -2.36 -2.23 -5.86
C GLY A 18 -2.23 -3.66 -5.33
N THR A 19 -2.40 -3.83 -4.01
CA THR A 19 -2.30 -5.15 -3.35
C THR A 19 -3.43 -6.10 -3.76
N THR A 20 -4.63 -5.56 -3.96
CA THR A 20 -5.84 -6.36 -4.26
C THR A 20 -6.37 -6.08 -5.66
N PHE A 21 -6.32 -4.82 -6.09
CA PHE A 21 -6.73 -4.40 -7.41
C PHE A 21 -5.68 -3.45 -7.98
N SER A 22 -5.51 -3.50 -9.28
CA SER A 22 -4.68 -2.57 -10.04
C SER A 22 -5.52 -1.87 -11.10
N ALA A 23 -5.13 -0.65 -11.45
CA ALA A 23 -5.78 0.16 -12.47
C ALA A 23 -4.75 0.79 -13.40
N VAL A 24 -5.12 1.00 -14.65
CA VAL A 24 -4.27 1.69 -15.63
C VAL A 24 -5.04 2.84 -16.24
N ALA A 25 -4.39 3.99 -16.36
CA ALA A 25 -4.96 5.21 -16.92
C ALA A 25 -4.00 5.84 -17.93
N TYR A 26 -4.55 6.67 -18.81
CA TYR A 26 -3.79 7.44 -19.80
C TYR A 26 -4.34 8.86 -19.87
N LEU A 27 -3.59 9.76 -20.51
CA LEU A 27 -4.10 11.10 -20.82
C LEU A 27 -4.76 11.10 -22.19
N ASP A 28 -6.01 11.56 -22.24
CA ASP A 28 -6.73 11.78 -23.49
C ASP A 28 -6.08 12.93 -24.30
N ALA A 29 -6.59 13.18 -25.51
CA ALA A 29 -6.09 14.25 -26.39
C ALA A 29 -6.22 15.66 -25.77
N SER A 30 -7.07 15.85 -24.76
CA SER A 30 -7.23 17.10 -24.01
C SER A 30 -6.36 17.17 -22.76
N GLY A 31 -5.56 16.14 -22.47
CA GLY A 31 -4.73 16.07 -21.27
C GLY A 31 -5.48 15.68 -20.01
N ARG A 32 -6.71 15.16 -20.12
CA ARG A 32 -7.49 14.66 -18.98
C ARG A 32 -7.18 13.19 -18.74
N PRO A 33 -7.02 12.74 -17.48
CA PRO A 33 -6.79 11.35 -17.19
C PRO A 33 -8.08 10.53 -17.40
N GLU A 34 -7.94 9.37 -18.03
CA GLU A 34 -9.00 8.39 -18.18
C GLU A 34 -8.51 6.98 -17.82
N THR A 35 -9.25 6.28 -16.96
CA THR A 35 -9.02 4.86 -16.65
C THR A 35 -9.36 4.00 -17.86
N ILE A 36 -8.56 2.97 -18.12
CA ILE A 36 -8.79 2.00 -19.18
C ILE A 36 -9.52 0.80 -18.57
N ARG A 37 -10.57 0.33 -19.26
CA ARG A 37 -11.24 -0.92 -18.91
C ARG A 37 -10.39 -2.09 -19.33
N ASN A 38 -10.29 -3.11 -18.47
CA ASN A 38 -9.68 -4.38 -18.83
C ASN A 38 -10.50 -5.13 -19.88
N ALA A 39 -9.95 -6.23 -20.42
CA ALA A 39 -10.64 -7.08 -21.39
C ALA A 39 -12.01 -7.60 -20.90
N GLU A 40 -12.20 -7.71 -19.57
CA GLU A 40 -13.43 -8.16 -18.94
C GLU A 40 -14.47 -7.03 -18.78
N GLY A 41 -14.10 -5.77 -19.05
CA GLY A 41 -14.97 -4.59 -19.03
C GLY A 41 -14.96 -3.78 -17.73
N ASP A 42 -14.15 -4.18 -16.75
CA ASP A 42 -14.00 -3.52 -15.45
C ASP A 42 -12.90 -2.44 -15.47
N LEU A 43 -13.02 -1.43 -14.61
CA LEU A 43 -12.02 -0.35 -14.49
C LEU A 43 -10.80 -0.75 -13.64
N THR A 44 -10.89 -1.88 -12.94
CA THR A 44 -9.85 -2.39 -12.05
C THR A 44 -9.68 -3.88 -12.28
N THR A 45 -8.44 -4.35 -12.27
CA THR A 45 -8.10 -5.77 -12.43
C THR A 45 -7.62 -6.33 -11.10
N PRO A 46 -8.17 -7.45 -10.59
CA PRO A 46 -7.63 -8.09 -9.40
C PRO A 46 -6.14 -8.41 -9.53
N SER A 47 -5.35 -8.08 -8.51
CA SER A 47 -3.91 -8.40 -8.42
C SER A 47 -3.71 -9.85 -8.00
N ALA A 48 -4.26 -10.76 -8.81
CA ALA A 48 -4.27 -12.20 -8.60
C ALA A 48 -3.65 -12.89 -9.80
N VAL A 49 -2.79 -13.88 -9.56
CA VAL A 49 -2.14 -14.67 -10.60
C VAL A 49 -2.40 -16.14 -10.31
N PHE A 50 -3.03 -16.84 -11.24
CA PHE A 50 -3.23 -18.28 -11.15
C PHE A 50 -2.37 -18.97 -12.21
N PHE A 51 -1.62 -19.97 -11.80
CA PHE A 51 -0.73 -20.72 -12.66
C PHE A 51 -1.47 -21.94 -13.21
N ASP A 52 -2.16 -21.73 -14.32
CA ASP A 52 -2.70 -22.84 -15.09
C ASP A 52 -1.56 -23.71 -15.65
N ARG A 53 -1.89 -24.91 -16.08
CA ARG A 53 -0.94 -25.95 -16.53
C ARG A 53 -0.12 -25.48 -17.72
N THR A 54 -0.66 -24.59 -18.55
CA THR A 54 -0.05 -24.07 -19.77
C THR A 54 0.55 -22.68 -19.59
N HIS A 55 -0.22 -21.74 -19.03
CA HIS A 55 0.20 -20.35 -18.84
C HIS A 55 -0.45 -19.70 -17.60
N PRO A 56 0.18 -18.69 -16.99
CA PRO A 56 -0.47 -17.85 -16.00
C PRO A 56 -1.70 -17.15 -16.57
N ILE A 57 -2.75 -17.06 -15.75
CA ILE A 57 -3.91 -16.19 -15.95
C ILE A 57 -3.94 -15.17 -14.82
N VAL A 58 -4.47 -13.98 -15.09
CA VAL A 58 -4.42 -12.82 -14.20
C VAL A 58 -5.80 -12.19 -14.08
N GLY A 59 -6.14 -11.65 -12.92
CA GLY A 59 -7.39 -10.90 -12.72
C GLY A 59 -8.52 -11.76 -12.19
N VAL A 60 -9.75 -11.47 -12.63
CA VAL A 60 -10.95 -12.16 -12.11
C VAL A 60 -10.94 -13.66 -12.42
N GLU A 61 -10.47 -14.05 -13.61
CA GLU A 61 -10.35 -15.46 -13.99
C GLU A 61 -9.40 -16.22 -13.06
N ALA A 62 -8.29 -15.59 -12.64
CA ALA A 62 -7.37 -16.18 -11.68
C ALA A 62 -8.02 -16.42 -10.32
N VAL A 63 -8.81 -15.45 -9.83
CA VAL A 63 -9.54 -15.58 -8.55
C VAL A 63 -10.55 -16.72 -8.61
N GLU A 64 -11.31 -16.84 -9.72
CA GLU A 64 -12.31 -17.91 -9.85
C GLU A 64 -11.66 -19.30 -9.98
N ALA A 65 -10.60 -19.43 -10.79
CA ALA A 65 -9.88 -20.70 -10.93
C ALA A 65 -9.20 -21.14 -9.61
N GLY A 66 -8.64 -20.18 -8.88
CA GLY A 66 -7.91 -20.42 -7.64
C GLY A 66 -8.77 -20.87 -6.46
N LEU A 67 -10.10 -20.83 -6.56
CA LEU A 67 -10.97 -21.44 -5.53
C LEU A 67 -10.84 -22.96 -5.48
N MET A 68 -10.65 -23.60 -6.63
CA MET A 68 -10.58 -25.07 -6.73
C MET A 68 -9.15 -25.58 -6.53
N GLU A 69 -8.14 -24.83 -6.96
CA GLU A 69 -6.71 -25.17 -6.82
C GLU A 69 -5.95 -24.04 -6.11
N PRO A 70 -6.18 -23.83 -4.79
CA PRO A 70 -5.56 -22.74 -4.04
C PRO A 70 -4.03 -22.73 -4.13
N GLU A 71 -3.37 -23.88 -4.20
CA GLU A 71 -1.91 -24.02 -4.29
C GLU A 71 -1.31 -23.48 -5.60
N ARG A 72 -2.14 -23.20 -6.60
CA ARG A 72 -1.76 -22.56 -7.87
C ARG A 72 -2.06 -21.06 -7.90
N LEU A 73 -2.73 -20.53 -6.89
CA LEU A 73 -3.13 -19.14 -6.80
C LEU A 73 -2.16 -18.30 -5.95
N ALA A 74 -1.60 -17.27 -6.56
CA ALA A 74 -0.88 -16.20 -5.86
C ALA A 74 -1.81 -14.99 -5.67
N LEU A 75 -1.95 -14.56 -4.42
CA LEU A 75 -2.68 -13.36 -4.00
C LEU A 75 -1.77 -12.45 -3.17
N TYR A 76 -2.05 -11.16 -3.19
CA TYR A 76 -1.45 -10.18 -2.29
C TYR A 76 0.08 -10.08 -2.35
N ALA A 77 0.69 -10.50 -3.46
CA ALA A 77 2.14 -10.54 -3.62
C ALA A 77 2.84 -9.18 -3.42
N LYS A 78 2.09 -8.06 -3.45
CA LYS A 78 2.60 -6.73 -3.11
C LYS A 78 3.09 -6.63 -1.66
N ARG A 79 2.55 -7.43 -0.73
CA ARG A 79 3.02 -7.49 0.68
C ARG A 79 4.39 -8.15 0.83
N ASP A 80 4.80 -8.94 -0.16
CA ASP A 80 6.09 -9.63 -0.18
C ASP A 80 7.13 -8.90 -1.05
N VAL A 81 6.75 -7.82 -1.72
CA VAL A 81 7.68 -7.02 -2.54
C VAL A 81 8.79 -6.48 -1.65
N GLY A 82 10.05 -6.67 -2.06
CA GLY A 82 11.24 -6.36 -1.26
C GLY A 82 11.81 -7.56 -0.50
N GLU A 83 11.07 -8.66 -0.40
CA GLU A 83 11.59 -9.95 0.07
C GLU A 83 12.20 -10.76 -1.06
N VAL A 84 13.06 -11.72 -0.72
CA VAL A 84 13.75 -12.57 -1.70
C VAL A 84 12.78 -13.53 -2.40
N ARG A 85 11.71 -13.93 -1.71
CA ARG A 85 10.75 -14.95 -2.17
C ARG A 85 9.35 -14.57 -1.73
N TYR A 86 8.39 -14.86 -2.58
CA TYR A 86 6.98 -14.91 -2.22
C TYR A 86 6.77 -15.99 -1.14
N GLU A 87 6.03 -15.63 -0.09
CA GLU A 87 5.86 -16.46 1.12
C GLU A 87 5.30 -17.85 0.76
N LYS A 88 4.25 -17.87 -0.07
CA LYS A 88 3.56 -19.09 -0.49
C LYS A 88 4.26 -19.75 -1.67
N GLN A 89 4.48 -21.06 -1.58
CA GLN A 89 4.90 -21.84 -2.74
C GLN A 89 3.77 -21.96 -3.74
N ILE A 90 4.08 -21.73 -5.01
CA ILE A 90 3.17 -21.92 -6.12
C ILE A 90 3.66 -23.10 -6.93
N ARG A 91 2.84 -24.16 -7.00
CA ARG A 91 3.23 -25.43 -7.64
C ARG A 91 4.54 -26.02 -7.08
N GLY A 92 4.77 -25.88 -5.78
CA GLY A 92 5.97 -26.39 -5.10
C GLY A 92 7.23 -25.52 -5.29
N GLU A 93 7.12 -24.36 -5.93
CA GLU A 93 8.24 -23.44 -6.16
C GLU A 93 8.02 -22.11 -5.42
N HIS A 94 9.08 -21.55 -4.85
CA HIS A 94 9.07 -20.16 -4.39
C HIS A 94 9.41 -19.23 -5.55
N LEU A 95 8.45 -18.38 -5.92
CA LEU A 95 8.63 -17.40 -6.98
C LEU A 95 9.12 -16.06 -6.39
N PRO A 96 9.91 -15.27 -7.13
CA PRO A 96 10.17 -13.88 -6.76
C PRO A 96 8.89 -13.05 -6.83
N PRO A 97 8.62 -12.17 -5.84
CA PRO A 97 7.47 -11.26 -5.88
C PRO A 97 7.44 -10.40 -7.15
N GLU A 98 8.60 -9.99 -7.67
CA GLU A 98 8.74 -9.20 -8.90
C GLU A 98 8.15 -9.90 -10.12
N VAL A 99 8.27 -11.23 -10.20
CA VAL A 99 7.70 -12.02 -11.31
C VAL A 99 6.18 -12.00 -11.24
N LEU A 100 5.60 -12.14 -10.05
CA LEU A 100 4.15 -12.07 -9.86
C LEU A 100 3.60 -10.68 -10.19
N GLN A 101 4.28 -9.63 -9.71
CA GLN A 101 3.92 -8.24 -10.05
C GLN A 101 4.08 -7.96 -11.54
N ALA A 102 5.10 -8.50 -12.20
CA ALA A 102 5.32 -8.36 -13.64
C ALA A 102 4.19 -9.00 -14.47
N LEU A 103 3.65 -10.14 -14.03
CA LEU A 103 2.50 -10.77 -14.69
C LEU A 103 1.24 -9.88 -14.60
N VAL A 104 1.02 -9.24 -13.45
CA VAL A 104 -0.07 -8.25 -13.29
C VAL A 104 0.15 -7.03 -14.20
N LEU A 105 1.35 -6.45 -14.18
CA LEU A 105 1.70 -5.31 -15.04
C LEU A 105 1.57 -5.66 -16.54
N ARG A 106 1.94 -6.88 -16.93
CA ARG A 106 1.81 -7.35 -18.31
C ARG A 106 0.34 -7.43 -18.74
N LYS A 107 -0.56 -7.96 -17.89
CA LYS A 107 -2.00 -7.96 -18.17
C LYS A 107 -2.55 -6.54 -18.35
N LEU A 108 -2.17 -5.60 -17.47
CA LEU A 108 -2.60 -4.20 -17.57
C LEU A 108 -2.07 -3.52 -18.84
N LYS A 109 -0.82 -3.81 -19.22
CA LYS A 109 -0.23 -3.36 -20.48
C LYS A 109 -0.99 -3.91 -21.67
N GLU A 110 -1.23 -5.23 -21.73
CA GLU A 110 -1.95 -5.89 -22.82
C GLU A 110 -3.38 -5.31 -22.97
N ASP A 111 -4.09 -5.11 -21.86
CA ASP A 111 -5.41 -4.48 -21.86
C ASP A 111 -5.36 -3.02 -22.37
N ALA A 112 -4.34 -2.25 -21.98
CA ALA A 112 -4.14 -0.89 -22.47
C ALA A 112 -3.82 -0.86 -23.97
N GLU A 113 -3.06 -1.83 -24.47
CA GLU A 113 -2.67 -1.95 -25.88
C GLU A 113 -3.87 -2.23 -26.79
N LEU A 114 -4.89 -2.94 -26.31
CA LEU A 114 -6.15 -3.13 -27.03
C LEU A 114 -6.85 -1.80 -27.36
N LYS A 115 -6.70 -0.78 -26.50
CA LYS A 115 -7.31 0.55 -26.68
C LYS A 115 -6.39 1.54 -27.39
N LEU A 116 -5.11 1.55 -27.03
CA LEU A 116 -4.18 2.64 -27.39
C LEU A 116 -3.14 2.24 -28.46
N GLY A 117 -3.04 0.96 -28.80
CA GLY A 117 -1.89 0.42 -29.53
C GLY A 117 -0.70 0.20 -28.59
N GLU A 118 0.46 -0.14 -29.17
CA GLU A 118 1.66 -0.54 -28.41
C GLU A 118 2.03 0.44 -27.28
N ILE A 119 2.26 -0.09 -26.08
CA ILE A 119 2.63 0.67 -24.88
C ILE A 119 4.05 0.29 -24.47
N GLN A 120 4.93 1.30 -24.39
CA GLN A 120 6.32 1.08 -23.95
C GLN A 120 6.64 1.76 -22.63
N LYS A 121 5.96 2.83 -22.27
CA LYS A 121 6.34 3.71 -21.16
C LYS A 121 5.27 3.76 -20.09
N ALA A 122 5.68 3.69 -18.83
CA ALA A 122 4.76 3.79 -17.71
C ALA A 122 5.35 4.55 -16.52
N VAL A 123 4.49 5.22 -15.77
CA VAL A 123 4.73 5.56 -14.35
C VAL A 123 3.98 4.53 -13.52
N VAL A 124 4.64 3.91 -12.55
CA VAL A 124 4.05 2.90 -11.66
C VAL A 124 4.02 3.43 -10.23
N THR A 125 2.91 3.20 -9.53
CA THR A 125 2.73 3.69 -8.16
C THR A 125 3.32 2.74 -7.12
N VAL A 126 3.72 3.29 -5.98
CA VAL A 126 4.09 2.54 -4.77
C VAL A 126 3.55 3.21 -3.51
N PRO A 127 3.31 2.45 -2.43
CA PRO A 127 3.01 3.00 -1.11
C PRO A 127 4.10 4.00 -0.70
N ALA A 128 3.71 5.11 -0.07
CA ALA A 128 4.69 6.11 0.37
C ALA A 128 5.68 5.53 1.38
N PHE A 129 5.22 4.61 2.23
CA PHE A 129 6.03 3.96 3.25
C PHE A 129 6.94 2.83 2.72
N PHE A 130 6.95 2.54 1.42
CA PHE A 130 7.91 1.58 0.83
C PHE A 130 9.36 2.05 0.97
N ASN A 131 10.23 1.10 1.35
CA ASN A 131 11.68 1.25 1.46
C ASN A 131 12.40 1.08 0.09
N GLU A 132 13.73 1.26 0.03
CA GLU A 132 14.48 1.17 -1.23
C GLU A 132 14.36 -0.21 -1.93
N PRO A 133 14.48 -1.36 -1.24
CA PRO A 133 14.25 -2.67 -1.84
C PRO A 133 12.89 -2.82 -2.52
N CYS A 134 11.80 -2.40 -1.85
CA CYS A 134 10.46 -2.51 -2.42
C CYS A 134 10.30 -1.65 -3.69
N ARG A 135 10.86 -0.43 -3.68
CA ARG A 135 10.84 0.49 -4.84
C ARG A 135 11.62 -0.08 -6.03
N LYS A 136 12.81 -0.65 -5.77
CA LYS A 136 13.61 -1.32 -6.80
C LYS A 136 12.89 -2.54 -7.37
N ALA A 137 12.34 -3.40 -6.51
CA ALA A 137 11.58 -4.59 -6.92
C ALA A 137 10.37 -4.22 -7.80
N THR A 138 9.67 -3.12 -7.51
CA THR A 138 8.57 -2.63 -8.35
C THR A 138 9.05 -2.15 -9.72
N GLN A 139 10.20 -1.45 -9.78
CA GLN A 139 10.81 -1.06 -11.05
C GLN A 139 11.25 -2.29 -11.88
N ASP A 140 11.81 -3.31 -11.22
CA ASP A 140 12.21 -4.56 -11.87
C ASP A 140 11.02 -5.33 -12.41
N ALA A 141 9.90 -5.37 -11.68
CA ALA A 141 8.64 -5.94 -12.16
C ALA A 141 8.17 -5.23 -13.44
N GLY A 142 8.26 -3.90 -13.51
CA GLY A 142 7.96 -3.15 -14.73
C GLY A 142 8.88 -3.53 -15.90
N ARG A 143 10.17 -3.67 -15.65
CA ARG A 143 11.14 -4.12 -16.67
C ARG A 143 10.86 -5.55 -17.15
N LEU A 144 10.48 -6.45 -16.24
CA LEU A 144 10.07 -7.83 -16.57
C LEU A 144 8.77 -7.86 -17.39
N ALA A 145 7.84 -6.92 -17.15
CA ALA A 145 6.61 -6.76 -17.92
C ALA A 145 6.82 -6.12 -19.31
N GLY A 146 8.07 -5.75 -19.66
CA GLY A 146 8.37 -5.08 -20.92
C GLY A 146 7.90 -3.62 -20.96
N LEU A 147 7.97 -2.93 -19.82
CA LEU A 147 7.72 -1.50 -19.69
C LEU A 147 9.03 -0.76 -19.36
N GLU A 148 9.28 0.33 -20.06
CA GLU A 148 10.19 1.39 -19.63
C GLU A 148 9.50 2.18 -18.51
N VAL A 149 9.89 1.89 -17.26
CA VAL A 149 9.40 2.62 -16.09
C VAL A 149 10.07 3.99 -16.05
N LEU A 150 9.33 5.02 -16.47
CA LEU A 150 9.80 6.41 -16.51
C LEU A 150 10.17 6.92 -15.11
N ASP A 151 9.32 6.61 -14.14
CA ASP A 151 9.51 6.94 -12.74
C ASP A 151 8.57 6.07 -11.87
N ILE A 152 8.87 6.01 -10.57
CA ILE A 152 8.00 5.45 -9.54
C ILE A 152 7.44 6.59 -8.70
N ILE A 153 6.12 6.68 -8.59
CA ILE A 153 5.45 7.75 -7.82
C ILE A 153 4.80 7.19 -6.56
N ASN A 154 4.83 7.95 -5.47
CA ASN A 154 4.09 7.60 -4.27
C ASN A 154 2.58 7.71 -4.52
N GLU A 155 1.80 6.71 -4.11
CA GLU A 155 0.34 6.67 -4.18
C GLU A 155 -0.33 7.95 -3.65
N PRO A 156 -0.02 8.46 -2.44
CA PRO A 156 -0.64 9.68 -1.93
C PRO A 156 -0.22 10.93 -2.72
N THR A 157 0.99 10.96 -3.29
CA THR A 157 1.43 12.05 -4.16
C THR A 157 0.64 12.05 -5.47
N ALA A 158 0.43 10.87 -6.07
CA ALA A 158 -0.39 10.72 -7.26
C ALA A 158 -1.84 11.16 -6.99
N ALA A 159 -2.45 10.70 -5.89
CA ALA A 159 -3.80 11.11 -5.51
C ALA A 159 -3.93 12.63 -5.33
N ALA A 160 -2.93 13.28 -4.73
CA ALA A 160 -2.93 14.72 -4.57
C ALA A 160 -2.76 15.49 -5.88
N ILE A 161 -1.96 14.98 -6.83
CA ILE A 161 -1.87 15.56 -8.18
C ILE A 161 -3.25 15.54 -8.84
N THR A 162 -3.97 14.40 -8.77
CA THR A 162 -5.33 14.28 -9.31
C THR A 162 -6.27 15.28 -8.66
N TYR A 163 -6.26 15.36 -7.33
CA TYR A 163 -7.04 16.34 -6.58
C TYR A 163 -6.73 17.78 -7.01
N GLY A 164 -5.44 18.10 -7.11
CA GLY A 164 -4.94 19.42 -7.48
C GLY A 164 -5.40 19.88 -8.86
N VAL A 165 -5.35 18.97 -9.84
CA VAL A 165 -5.81 19.20 -11.21
C VAL A 165 -7.34 19.35 -11.27
N GLU A 166 -8.10 18.45 -10.64
CA GLU A 166 -9.58 18.47 -10.72
C GLU A 166 -10.21 19.69 -10.05
N GLN A 167 -9.64 20.16 -8.94
CA GLN A 167 -10.12 21.36 -8.25
C GLN A 167 -9.66 22.68 -8.91
N GLY A 168 -8.83 22.61 -9.95
CA GLY A 168 -8.34 23.78 -10.67
C GLY A 168 -7.37 24.63 -9.84
N PHE A 169 -6.57 24.02 -8.96
CA PHE A 169 -5.44 24.72 -8.31
C PHE A 169 -4.37 25.14 -9.31
N LEU A 170 -4.39 24.54 -10.50
CA LEU A 170 -3.66 24.98 -11.69
C LEU A 170 -4.53 25.96 -12.49
N SER A 171 -4.40 27.26 -12.22
CA SER A 171 -4.86 28.27 -13.18
C SER A 171 -3.90 28.32 -14.38
N GLU A 172 -4.35 28.83 -15.53
CA GLU A 172 -3.51 29.00 -16.74
C GLU A 172 -2.21 29.79 -16.45
N ASP A 173 -2.24 30.65 -15.43
CA ASP A 173 -1.11 31.48 -14.97
C ASP A 173 -0.39 30.93 -13.71
N GLY A 174 -0.78 29.76 -13.19
CA GLY A 174 -0.12 29.13 -12.03
C GLY A 174 -0.31 29.87 -10.69
N VAL A 175 -1.39 30.62 -10.52
CA VAL A 175 -1.74 31.30 -9.26
C VAL A 175 -2.79 30.48 -8.52
N SER A 176 -2.45 29.98 -7.33
CA SER A 176 -3.43 29.35 -6.42
C SER A 176 -4.35 30.39 -5.81
N LYS A 177 -5.62 30.03 -5.61
CA LYS A 177 -6.55 30.88 -4.84
C LYS A 177 -6.17 30.91 -3.35
N GLN A 178 -5.67 29.81 -2.78
CA GLN A 178 -5.15 29.67 -1.39
C GLN A 178 -4.25 28.42 -1.26
N ARG A 179 -3.19 28.48 -0.43
CA ARG A 179 -2.39 27.30 -0.06
C ARG A 179 -3.26 26.30 0.71
N GLU A 180 -3.18 25.02 0.35
CA GLU A 180 -3.84 23.94 1.07
C GLU A 180 -2.82 23.07 1.81
N ARG A 181 -3.18 22.64 3.01
CA ARG A 181 -2.44 21.65 3.79
C ARG A 181 -3.32 20.44 3.96
N ILE A 182 -3.07 19.43 3.15
CA ILE A 182 -3.92 18.26 3.06
C ILE A 182 -3.32 17.09 3.83
N LEU A 183 -4.18 16.19 4.31
CA LEU A 183 -3.80 14.85 4.72
C LEU A 183 -4.43 13.85 3.77
N VAL A 184 -3.59 13.06 3.12
CA VAL A 184 -4.02 11.91 2.32
C VAL A 184 -4.00 10.68 3.22
N TYR A 185 -5.17 10.08 3.42
CA TYR A 185 -5.38 8.84 4.16
C TYR A 185 -5.65 7.73 3.13
N ASP A 186 -4.64 6.91 2.88
CA ASP A 186 -4.71 5.81 1.90
C ASP A 186 -4.81 4.48 2.64
N LEU A 187 -6.02 3.90 2.68
CA LEU A 187 -6.25 2.58 3.25
C LEU A 187 -6.70 1.63 2.14
N GLY A 188 -5.73 0.92 1.60
CA GLY A 188 -5.91 -0.04 0.53
C GLY A 188 -6.36 -1.42 1.02
N GLY A 189 -6.12 -2.42 0.16
CA GLY A 189 -6.40 -3.81 0.47
C GLY A 189 -5.35 -4.46 1.37
N GLY A 190 -4.09 -4.01 1.33
CA GLY A 190 -3.01 -4.61 2.09
C GLY A 190 -2.04 -3.66 2.79
N THR A 191 -2.03 -2.38 2.40
CA THR A 191 -1.14 -1.34 2.93
C THR A 191 -1.96 -0.16 3.41
N PHE A 192 -1.40 0.56 4.37
CA PHE A 192 -1.94 1.81 4.89
C PHE A 192 -0.86 2.88 4.85
N ASP A 193 -1.13 4.01 4.21
CA ASP A 193 -0.26 5.18 4.21
C ASP A 193 -1.02 6.43 4.66
N VAL A 194 -0.31 7.31 5.36
CA VAL A 194 -0.78 8.65 5.69
C VAL A 194 0.31 9.64 5.30
N THR A 195 -0.08 10.66 4.54
CA THR A 195 0.83 11.70 4.10
C THR A 195 0.24 13.07 4.33
N VAL A 196 0.99 13.94 4.98
CA VAL A 196 0.69 15.38 5.07
C VAL A 196 1.45 16.10 3.96
N MET A 197 0.75 16.93 3.21
CA MET A 197 1.33 17.66 2.08
C MET A 197 0.81 19.09 2.01
N ASP A 198 1.70 19.99 1.64
CA ASP A 198 1.37 21.36 1.26
C ASP A 198 1.22 21.45 -0.26
N ILE A 199 0.06 21.93 -0.70
CA ILE A 199 -0.23 22.27 -2.10
C ILE A 199 -0.28 23.79 -2.21
N ASP A 200 0.67 24.35 -2.95
CA ASP A 200 0.73 25.78 -3.25
C ASP A 200 0.94 25.98 -4.76
N ALA A 201 -0.17 26.29 -5.44
CA ALA A 201 -0.24 26.42 -6.89
C ALA A 201 0.23 25.15 -7.61
N ALA A 202 1.43 25.18 -8.19
CA ALA A 202 2.02 24.06 -8.90
C ALA A 202 3.01 23.27 -8.02
N GLU A 203 3.23 23.67 -6.76
CA GLU A 203 4.13 22.98 -5.84
C GLU A 203 3.39 22.01 -4.93
N TYR A 204 3.78 20.74 -4.98
CA TYR A 204 3.24 19.64 -4.19
C TYR A 204 4.37 19.14 -3.29
N ASN A 205 4.37 19.58 -2.04
CA ASN A 205 5.47 19.39 -1.11
C ASN A 205 5.03 18.48 0.03
N THR A 206 5.53 17.25 0.01
CA THR A 206 5.33 16.32 1.13
C THR A 206 6.02 16.85 2.38
N VAL A 207 5.27 16.98 3.48
CA VAL A 207 5.79 17.46 4.76
C VAL A 207 6.24 16.28 5.62
N ALA A 208 5.40 15.26 5.73
CA ALA A 208 5.70 14.03 6.46
C ALA A 208 4.85 12.88 5.92
N THR A 209 5.37 11.66 6.04
CA THR A 209 4.66 10.43 5.70
C THR A 209 4.97 9.34 6.72
N ALA A 210 4.00 8.47 6.97
CA ALA A 210 4.17 7.21 7.67
C ALA A 210 3.14 6.21 7.17
N GLY A 211 3.30 4.94 7.53
CA GLY A 211 2.38 3.91 7.10
C GLY A 211 2.61 2.59 7.82
N ASP A 212 1.91 1.58 7.34
CA ASP A 212 2.01 0.19 7.76
C ASP A 212 1.78 -0.70 6.53
N VAL A 213 2.86 -1.36 6.08
CA VAL A 213 2.84 -2.22 4.88
C VAL A 213 2.07 -3.53 5.11
N TYR A 214 1.69 -3.84 6.36
CA TYR A 214 0.91 -5.00 6.77
C TYR A 214 -0.39 -4.60 7.48
N LEU A 215 -1.06 -3.57 6.96
CA LEU A 215 -2.38 -3.12 7.43
C LEU A 215 -3.26 -2.72 6.24
N GLY A 216 -4.36 -3.44 6.02
CA GLY A 216 -5.31 -3.11 4.96
C GLY A 216 -6.55 -3.99 5.00
N GLY A 217 -7.42 -3.85 4.01
CA GLY A 217 -8.71 -4.54 3.93
C GLY A 217 -8.68 -6.06 4.14
N ILE A 218 -7.56 -6.74 3.85
CA ILE A 218 -7.34 -8.18 4.10
C ILE A 218 -7.39 -8.48 5.60
N ASP A 219 -6.89 -7.60 6.46
CA ASP A 219 -6.84 -7.83 7.90
C ASP A 219 -8.24 -7.71 8.52
N TRP A 220 -9.12 -6.87 7.93
CA TRP A 220 -10.54 -6.83 8.25
C TRP A 220 -11.26 -8.09 7.74
N ASP A 221 -10.91 -8.58 6.54
CA ASP A 221 -11.46 -9.83 6.02
C ASP A 221 -11.12 -11.00 6.96
N ARG A 222 -9.89 -11.06 7.48
CA ARG A 222 -9.47 -12.05 8.49
C ARG A 222 -10.32 -12.04 9.75
N ARG A 223 -10.75 -10.87 10.25
CA ARG A 223 -11.67 -10.80 11.41
C ARG A 223 -13.03 -11.43 11.13
N ILE A 224 -13.52 -11.31 9.90
CA ILE A 224 -14.77 -11.96 9.50
C ILE A 224 -14.55 -13.46 9.27
N VAL A 225 -13.40 -13.87 8.72
CA VAL A 225 -13.02 -15.29 8.60
C VAL A 225 -13.02 -15.95 9.99
N ASP A 226 -12.36 -15.33 10.97
CA ASP A 226 -12.32 -15.82 12.34
C ASP A 226 -13.73 -15.93 12.94
N PHE A 227 -14.55 -14.90 12.79
CA PHE A 227 -15.96 -14.92 13.24
C PHE A 227 -16.76 -16.07 12.64
N ILE A 228 -16.69 -16.28 11.31
CA ILE A 228 -17.42 -17.35 10.64
C ILE A 228 -16.90 -18.72 11.09
N SER A 229 -15.58 -18.87 11.19
CA SER A 229 -14.92 -20.14 11.53
C SER A 229 -15.17 -20.54 12.98
N GLU A 230 -15.18 -19.58 13.91
CA GLU A 230 -15.49 -19.81 15.33
C GLU A 230 -16.95 -20.24 15.52
N GLU A 231 -17.90 -19.60 14.84
CA GLU A 231 -19.30 -20.02 14.90
C GLU A 231 -19.50 -21.40 14.23
N PHE A 232 -18.78 -21.69 13.14
CA PHE A 232 -18.82 -23.01 12.50
C PHE A 232 -18.27 -24.10 13.41
N LEU A 233 -17.10 -23.85 14.02
CA LEU A 233 -16.44 -24.77 14.95
C LEU A 233 -17.31 -25.03 16.19
N LYS A 234 -17.98 -24.00 16.71
CA LYS A 234 -18.88 -24.11 17.85
C LYS A 234 -20.12 -24.95 17.54
N GLU A 235 -20.67 -24.86 16.34
CA GLU A 235 -21.86 -25.62 15.95
C GLU A 235 -21.53 -27.07 15.54
N HIS A 236 -20.43 -27.26 14.81
CA HIS A 236 -20.13 -28.52 14.12
C HIS A 236 -18.87 -29.24 14.61
N GLY A 237 -18.03 -28.59 15.42
CA GLY A 237 -16.79 -29.18 15.95
C GLY A 237 -15.64 -29.28 14.94
N VAL A 238 -15.76 -28.65 13.77
CA VAL A 238 -14.75 -28.64 12.69
C VAL A 238 -14.32 -27.21 12.39
N ASP A 239 -13.02 -26.98 12.21
CA ASP A 239 -12.49 -25.67 11.81
C ASP A 239 -12.24 -25.65 10.29
N PRO A 240 -13.05 -24.92 9.51
CA PRO A 240 -12.91 -24.88 8.06
C PRO A 240 -11.59 -24.23 7.58
N ARG A 241 -10.87 -23.50 8.43
CA ARG A 241 -9.57 -22.90 8.07
C ARG A 241 -8.46 -23.93 7.87
N LEU A 242 -8.66 -25.17 8.34
CA LEU A 242 -7.68 -26.24 8.18
C LEU A 242 -7.72 -26.87 6.78
N ASP A 243 -8.77 -26.59 6.01
CA ASP A 243 -8.91 -27.01 4.62
C ASP A 243 -8.60 -25.83 3.67
N PRO A 244 -7.58 -25.92 2.80
CA PRO A 244 -7.19 -24.80 1.94
C PRO A 244 -8.29 -24.30 1.00
N GLN A 245 -9.17 -25.17 0.50
CA GLN A 245 -10.26 -24.76 -0.38
C GLN A 245 -11.32 -24.01 0.42
N ALA A 246 -11.71 -24.54 1.58
CA ALA A 246 -12.66 -23.90 2.47
C ALA A 246 -12.12 -22.56 3.02
N GLU A 247 -10.82 -22.45 3.27
CA GLU A 247 -10.18 -21.18 3.64
C GLU A 247 -10.31 -20.13 2.52
N GLN A 248 -10.10 -20.51 1.25
CA GLN A 248 -10.33 -19.58 0.13
C GLN A 248 -11.80 -19.16 -0.01
N GLU A 249 -12.73 -20.10 0.18
CA GLU A 249 -14.17 -19.78 0.20
C GLU A 249 -14.53 -18.84 1.35
N LEU A 250 -13.94 -19.03 2.54
CA LEU A 250 -14.09 -18.14 3.69
C LEU A 250 -13.59 -16.74 3.39
N LEU A 251 -12.40 -16.60 2.80
CA LEU A 251 -11.83 -15.30 2.43
C LEU A 251 -12.74 -14.57 1.43
N ARG A 252 -13.23 -15.28 0.41
CA ARG A 252 -14.21 -14.72 -0.55
C ARG A 252 -15.50 -14.30 0.15
N LYS A 253 -16.02 -15.14 1.06
CA LYS A 253 -17.24 -14.84 1.82
C LYS A 253 -17.07 -13.66 2.77
N ALA A 254 -15.91 -13.56 3.42
CA ALA A 254 -15.55 -12.47 4.31
C ALA A 254 -15.50 -11.15 3.56
N ASN A 255 -14.80 -11.12 2.41
CA ASN A 255 -14.72 -9.92 1.57
C ASN A 255 -16.10 -9.43 1.10
N GLN A 256 -16.94 -10.34 0.61
CA GLN A 256 -18.33 -10.02 0.23
C GLN A 256 -19.14 -9.49 1.42
N THR A 257 -18.97 -10.07 2.61
CA THR A 257 -19.66 -9.66 3.83
C THR A 257 -19.21 -8.27 4.26
N LYS A 258 -17.90 -7.97 4.25
CA LYS A 258 -17.34 -6.64 4.52
C LYS A 258 -17.91 -5.58 3.58
N HIS A 259 -17.96 -5.87 2.28
CA HIS A 259 -18.52 -4.95 1.29
C HIS A 259 -20.02 -4.72 1.51
N ALA A 260 -20.77 -5.78 1.84
CA ALA A 260 -22.19 -5.67 2.15
C ALA A 260 -22.44 -4.86 3.44
N LEU A 261 -21.63 -5.07 4.49
CA LEU A 261 -21.67 -4.31 5.74
C LEU A 261 -21.25 -2.85 5.58
N THR A 262 -20.54 -2.51 4.51
CA THR A 262 -20.25 -1.10 4.20
C THR A 262 -21.52 -0.32 3.82
N GLN A 263 -22.56 -1.02 3.32
CA GLN A 263 -23.81 -0.42 2.84
C GLN A 263 -25.03 -0.77 3.70
N ARG A 264 -24.95 -1.85 4.50
CA ARG A 264 -26.08 -2.40 5.27
C ARG A 264 -25.70 -2.49 6.74
N GLU A 265 -26.66 -2.22 7.62
CA GLU A 265 -26.48 -2.34 9.07
C GLU A 265 -26.18 -3.78 9.51
N SER A 266 -26.68 -4.78 8.76
CA SER A 266 -26.45 -6.19 9.06
C SER A 266 -26.54 -7.09 7.83
N VAL A 267 -25.83 -8.23 7.87
CA VAL A 267 -25.73 -9.22 6.80
C VAL A 267 -25.93 -10.62 7.38
N SER A 268 -26.86 -11.40 6.79
CA SER A 268 -26.96 -12.83 7.07
C SER A 268 -25.92 -13.59 6.25
N ILE A 269 -25.08 -14.35 6.93
CA ILE A 269 -23.98 -15.12 6.36
C ILE A 269 -24.42 -16.59 6.31
N ALA A 270 -24.35 -17.17 5.12
CA ALA A 270 -24.49 -18.60 4.91
C ALA A 270 -23.15 -19.15 4.42
N PHE A 271 -22.66 -20.19 5.07
CA PHE A 271 -21.41 -20.88 4.77
C PHE A 271 -21.63 -22.39 4.90
N ALA A 272 -20.99 -23.18 4.03
CA ALA A 272 -21.11 -24.62 4.05
C ALA A 272 -19.73 -25.24 3.83
N HIS A 273 -19.43 -26.30 4.56
CA HIS A 273 -18.17 -27.03 4.45
C HIS A 273 -18.40 -28.47 4.89
N ASP A 274 -17.84 -29.43 4.16
CA ASP A 274 -17.95 -30.87 4.44
C ASP A 274 -19.39 -31.36 4.73
N GLY A 275 -20.34 -30.93 3.89
CA GLY A 275 -21.77 -31.29 4.01
C GLY A 275 -22.51 -30.59 5.16
N MET A 276 -21.81 -29.90 6.05
CA MET A 276 -22.37 -29.12 7.15
C MET A 276 -22.67 -27.69 6.70
N ARG A 277 -23.65 -27.05 7.34
CA ARG A 277 -24.14 -25.72 6.97
C ARG A 277 -24.22 -24.84 8.21
N LEU A 278 -23.70 -23.62 8.10
CA LEU A 278 -23.83 -22.56 9.08
C LEU A 278 -24.69 -21.44 8.51
N ARG A 279 -25.61 -20.94 9.33
CA ARG A 279 -26.28 -19.66 9.09
C ARG A 279 -26.12 -18.76 10.31
N THR A 280 -25.35 -17.70 10.14
CA THR A 280 -25.13 -16.68 11.18
C THR A 280 -25.47 -15.29 10.65
N GLN A 281 -25.34 -14.29 11.50
CA GLN A 281 -25.58 -12.89 11.18
C GLN A 281 -24.48 -12.05 11.81
N LEU A 282 -23.98 -11.07 11.06
CA LEU A 282 -23.03 -10.07 11.54
C LEU A 282 -23.63 -8.69 11.29
N ASP A 283 -23.58 -7.81 12.29
CA ASP A 283 -23.97 -6.41 12.15
C ASP A 283 -22.77 -5.45 12.17
N GLN A 284 -22.98 -4.21 11.75
CA GLN A 284 -21.92 -3.19 11.69
C GLN A 284 -21.30 -2.88 13.05
N THR A 285 -22.08 -2.96 14.14
CA THR A 285 -21.57 -2.67 15.49
C THR A 285 -20.65 -3.78 15.97
N GLN A 286 -21.05 -5.03 15.76
CA GLN A 286 -20.23 -6.20 16.02
C GLN A 286 -18.97 -6.19 15.15
N PHE A 287 -19.11 -5.92 13.85
CA PHE A 287 -17.96 -5.87 12.94
C PHE A 287 -16.98 -4.75 13.31
N ALA A 288 -17.46 -3.56 13.65
CA ALA A 288 -16.60 -2.47 14.15
C ALA A 288 -15.82 -2.92 15.38
N LYS A 289 -16.50 -3.51 16.36
CA LYS A 289 -15.88 -4.01 17.59
C LYS A 289 -14.81 -5.09 17.35
N LEU A 290 -15.03 -5.98 16.38
CA LEU A 290 -14.04 -7.00 15.99
C LEU A 290 -12.76 -6.40 15.38
N CYS A 291 -12.83 -5.14 14.94
CA CYS A 291 -11.78 -4.44 14.21
C CYS A 291 -11.30 -3.15 14.90
N ASP A 292 -11.70 -2.90 16.16
CA ASP A 292 -11.38 -1.66 16.89
C ASP A 292 -9.87 -1.42 16.94
N ASP A 293 -9.07 -2.48 17.14
CA ASP A 293 -7.61 -2.39 17.18
C ASP A 293 -7.00 -2.03 15.82
N LEU A 294 -7.61 -2.47 14.72
CA LEU A 294 -7.15 -2.14 13.37
C LEU A 294 -7.43 -0.67 13.03
N VAL A 295 -8.59 -0.15 13.43
CA VAL A 295 -8.92 1.29 13.30
C VAL A 295 -8.04 2.13 14.22
N GLU A 296 -7.79 1.70 15.45
CA GLU A 296 -6.89 2.45 16.35
C GLU A 296 -5.47 2.50 15.80
N ARG A 297 -4.96 1.41 15.21
CA ARG A 297 -3.65 1.39 14.53
C ARG A 297 -3.56 2.46 13.44
N THR A 298 -4.60 2.64 12.62
CA THR A 298 -4.56 3.68 11.59
C THR A 298 -4.55 5.08 12.19
N LEU A 299 -5.33 5.33 13.25
CA LEU A 299 -5.40 6.63 13.92
C LEU A 299 -4.11 6.99 14.68
N LEU A 300 -3.44 6.01 15.28
CA LEU A 300 -2.12 6.19 15.90
C LEU A 300 -1.07 6.57 14.86
N THR A 301 -1.08 5.94 13.69
CA THR A 301 -0.20 6.31 12.58
C THR A 301 -0.53 7.71 12.04
N VAL A 302 -1.80 8.12 11.98
CA VAL A 302 -2.12 9.52 11.65
C VAL A 302 -1.52 10.48 12.68
N GLN A 303 -1.68 10.20 13.98
CA GLN A 303 -1.09 11.04 15.02
C GLN A 303 0.44 11.13 14.89
N LEU A 304 1.12 10.02 14.59
CA LEU A 304 2.56 9.99 14.33
C LEU A 304 2.97 10.94 13.21
N VAL A 305 2.23 10.96 12.09
CA VAL A 305 2.53 11.85 10.96
C VAL A 305 2.28 13.31 11.31
N LEU A 306 1.22 13.62 12.06
CA LEU A 306 0.96 14.98 12.54
C LEU A 306 2.07 15.47 13.48
N ASP A 307 2.56 14.61 14.37
CA ASP A 307 3.67 14.90 15.28
C ASP A 307 4.98 15.13 14.50
N ASP A 308 5.28 14.28 13.51
CA ASP A 308 6.44 14.43 12.63
C ASP A 308 6.38 15.73 11.81
N ALA A 309 5.19 16.07 11.29
CA ALA A 309 4.93 17.33 10.60
C ALA A 309 4.87 18.55 11.55
N LYS A 310 4.84 18.33 12.86
CA LYS A 310 4.71 19.35 13.93
C LYS A 310 3.45 20.20 13.77
N ILE A 311 2.34 19.55 13.45
CA ILE A 311 1.03 20.18 13.26
C ILE A 311 -0.04 19.42 14.05
N THR A 312 -1.23 19.99 14.07
CA THR A 312 -2.44 19.41 14.66
C THR A 312 -3.52 19.26 13.61
N TRP A 313 -4.61 18.55 13.95
CA TRP A 313 -5.79 18.43 13.08
C TRP A 313 -6.34 19.78 12.61
N SER A 314 -6.28 20.83 13.45
CA SER A 314 -6.78 22.16 13.10
C SER A 314 -5.94 22.91 12.06
N ASP A 315 -4.71 22.45 11.79
CA ASP A 315 -3.84 23.03 10.77
C ASP A 315 -4.10 22.44 9.37
N LEU A 316 -4.87 21.35 9.30
CA LEU A 316 -5.26 20.72 8.04
C LEU A 316 -6.41 21.51 7.41
N THR A 317 -6.34 21.72 6.10
CA THR A 317 -7.44 22.30 5.33
C THR A 317 -8.40 21.21 4.87
N ARG A 318 -7.89 20.01 4.52
CA ARG A 318 -8.68 18.91 3.97
C ARG A 318 -8.14 17.52 4.30
N LEU A 319 -9.06 16.55 4.31
CA LEU A 319 -8.79 15.12 4.43
C LEU A 319 -9.21 14.41 3.14
N ILE A 320 -8.25 13.86 2.42
CA ILE A 320 -8.46 13.11 1.17
C ILE A 320 -8.39 11.61 1.48
N LEU A 321 -9.41 10.86 1.05
CA LEU A 321 -9.47 9.42 1.24
C LEU A 321 -9.14 8.68 -0.06
N VAL A 322 -8.21 7.74 0.04
CA VAL A 322 -7.77 6.87 -1.07
C VAL A 322 -7.84 5.41 -0.62
N GLY A 323 -8.12 4.51 -1.55
CA GLY A 323 -8.20 3.07 -1.27
C GLY A 323 -9.59 2.62 -0.80
N GLY A 324 -10.02 1.47 -1.31
CA GLY A 324 -11.39 0.97 -1.12
C GLY A 324 -11.80 0.72 0.34
N SER A 325 -10.85 0.44 1.24
CA SER A 325 -11.15 0.18 2.66
C SER A 325 -11.57 1.46 3.40
N THR A 326 -11.28 2.65 2.87
CA THR A 326 -11.80 3.93 3.41
C THR A 326 -13.32 4.09 3.27
N ARG A 327 -13.98 3.20 2.51
CA ARG A 327 -15.45 3.19 2.39
C ARG A 327 -16.15 2.73 3.66
N MET A 328 -15.45 1.99 4.53
CA MET A 328 -16.04 1.42 5.75
C MET A 328 -16.54 2.53 6.71
N PRO A 329 -17.79 2.44 7.21
CA PRO A 329 -18.36 3.48 8.08
C PRO A 329 -17.56 3.75 9.36
N MET A 330 -16.97 2.71 9.97
CA MET A 330 -16.15 2.86 11.18
C MET A 330 -14.90 3.73 10.95
N VAL A 331 -14.26 3.61 9.79
CA VAL A 331 -13.07 4.40 9.42
C VAL A 331 -13.45 5.86 9.24
N ARG A 332 -14.50 6.12 8.46
CA ARG A 332 -14.99 7.48 8.21
C ARG A 332 -15.44 8.18 9.49
N SER A 333 -16.23 7.48 10.29
CA SER A 333 -16.80 8.04 11.52
C SER A 333 -15.72 8.40 12.52
N GLU A 334 -14.67 7.57 12.69
CA GLU A 334 -13.58 7.94 13.58
C GLU A 334 -12.70 9.06 13.02
N LEU A 335 -12.45 9.11 11.72
CA LEU A 335 -11.72 10.22 11.12
C LEU A 335 -12.46 11.56 11.31
N GLU A 336 -13.77 11.62 11.04
CA GLU A 336 -14.59 12.82 11.28
C GLU A 336 -14.60 13.21 12.76
N LYS A 337 -14.73 12.23 13.65
CA LYS A 337 -14.76 12.45 15.10
C LYS A 337 -13.43 12.97 15.64
N ARG A 338 -12.28 12.40 15.22
CA ARG A 338 -10.96 12.80 15.71
C ARG A 338 -10.49 14.12 15.10
N SER A 339 -10.77 14.34 13.82
CA SER A 339 -10.36 15.56 13.13
C SER A 339 -11.28 16.75 13.38
N GLY A 340 -12.58 16.51 13.63
CA GLY A 340 -13.61 17.54 13.61
C GLY A 340 -13.89 18.10 12.20
N MET A 341 -13.36 17.47 11.16
CA MET A 341 -13.46 17.91 9.76
C MET A 341 -14.45 17.02 8.99
N THR A 342 -15.07 17.61 7.97
CA THR A 342 -15.81 16.83 6.96
C THR A 342 -14.83 16.19 5.99
N LEU A 343 -15.00 14.89 5.72
CA LEU A 343 -14.15 14.17 4.77
C LEU A 343 -14.41 14.64 3.33
N ASP A 344 -13.34 14.83 2.55
CA ASP A 344 -13.47 15.11 1.13
C ASP A 344 -13.90 13.85 0.37
N ARG A 345 -14.78 14.04 -0.63
CA ARG A 345 -15.32 12.97 -1.47
C ARG A 345 -15.27 13.33 -2.96
N SER A 346 -14.43 14.29 -3.33
CA SER A 346 -14.30 14.75 -4.71
C SER A 346 -13.62 13.70 -5.59
N LEU A 347 -12.63 13.00 -5.04
CA LEU A 347 -11.88 11.97 -5.75
C LEU A 347 -12.55 10.59 -5.67
N SER A 348 -12.39 9.83 -6.75
CA SER A 348 -12.64 8.38 -6.76
C SER A 348 -11.52 7.66 -5.99
N PRO A 349 -11.82 6.97 -4.87
CA PRO A 349 -10.79 6.27 -4.09
C PRO A 349 -10.09 5.13 -4.84
N ASP A 350 -10.67 4.66 -5.95
CA ASP A 350 -10.18 3.51 -6.72
C ASP A 350 -9.44 3.93 -8.02
N GLU A 351 -9.56 5.19 -8.44
CA GLU A 351 -8.99 5.68 -9.72
C GLU A 351 -8.02 6.85 -9.55
N ALA A 352 -8.14 7.61 -8.45
CA ALA A 352 -7.36 8.84 -8.26
C ALA A 352 -5.85 8.61 -8.34
N VAL A 353 -5.37 7.45 -7.89
CA VAL A 353 -3.94 7.10 -7.92
C VAL A 353 -3.44 6.85 -9.35
N SER A 354 -4.16 6.05 -10.15
CA SER A 354 -3.77 5.80 -11.55
C SER A 354 -3.89 7.05 -12.41
N HIS A 355 -4.89 7.90 -12.15
CA HIS A 355 -5.03 9.21 -12.79
C HIS A 355 -3.85 10.12 -12.50
N GLY A 356 -3.41 10.16 -11.25
CA GLY A 356 -2.28 10.97 -10.81
C GLY A 356 -0.98 10.51 -11.45
N ALA A 357 -0.79 9.19 -11.54
CA ALA A 357 0.34 8.59 -12.25
C ALA A 357 0.33 8.93 -13.75
N ALA A 358 -0.84 8.94 -14.40
CA ALA A 358 -0.96 9.29 -15.82
C ALA A 358 -0.67 10.78 -16.06
N LEU A 359 -1.18 11.66 -15.19
CA LEU A 359 -0.87 13.09 -15.19
C LEU A 359 0.64 13.30 -15.03
N TYR A 360 1.27 12.63 -14.07
CA TYR A 360 2.71 12.72 -13.83
C TYR A 360 3.54 12.19 -15.02
N ALA A 361 3.12 11.10 -15.65
CA ALA A 361 3.75 10.59 -16.87
C ALA A 361 3.71 11.63 -18.00
N GLY A 362 2.57 12.33 -18.17
CA GLY A 362 2.43 13.44 -19.11
C GLY A 362 3.39 14.59 -18.84
N MET A 363 3.65 14.90 -17.57
CA MET A 363 4.61 15.93 -17.15
C MET A 363 6.05 15.55 -17.50
N LEU A 364 6.45 14.31 -17.23
CA LEU A 364 7.81 13.81 -17.52
C LEU A 364 8.13 13.82 -19.01
N LEU A 365 7.16 13.48 -19.86
CA LEU A 365 7.32 13.48 -21.31
C LEU A 365 7.17 14.85 -21.97
N GLY A 366 6.91 15.91 -21.18
CA GLY A 366 6.73 17.26 -21.68
C GLY A 366 5.52 17.41 -22.61
N HIS A 367 4.47 16.60 -22.43
CA HIS A 367 3.24 16.75 -23.20
C HIS A 367 2.66 18.15 -22.97
N LYS A 368 2.53 18.90 -24.06
CA LYS A 368 2.11 20.31 -24.10
C LYS A 368 0.60 20.51 -23.88
N GLY A 369 -0.04 19.70 -23.03
CA GLY A 369 -1.38 20.02 -22.54
C GLY A 369 -1.32 21.22 -21.59
N GLU A 370 -2.32 22.10 -21.63
CA GLU A 370 -2.39 23.27 -20.74
C GLU A 370 -2.49 22.85 -19.26
N SER A 371 -3.13 21.72 -18.97
CA SER A 371 -3.43 21.23 -17.61
C SER A 371 -2.24 20.70 -16.81
N CYS A 372 -1.07 20.46 -17.41
CA CYS A 372 0.06 19.77 -16.75
C CYS A 372 1.36 20.59 -16.72
N ARG A 373 1.35 21.86 -17.16
CA ARG A 373 2.56 22.68 -17.17
C ARG A 373 2.93 23.16 -15.76
N GLY A 374 4.14 22.83 -15.32
CA GLY A 374 4.79 23.51 -14.20
C GLY A 374 4.64 22.86 -12.83
N ILE A 375 4.00 21.68 -12.73
CA ILE A 375 3.93 20.95 -11.46
C ILE A 375 5.33 20.54 -10.99
N ARG A 376 5.64 20.88 -9.75
CA ARG A 376 6.86 20.49 -9.04
C ARG A 376 6.47 19.65 -7.84
N VAL A 377 7.01 18.44 -7.78
CA VAL A 377 6.79 17.50 -6.69
C VAL A 377 8.05 17.42 -5.84
N SER A 378 7.91 17.61 -4.53
CA SER A 378 8.95 17.31 -3.55
C SER A 378 8.46 16.24 -2.59
N ASN A 379 9.25 15.17 -2.47
CA ASN A 379 8.97 14.03 -1.60
C ASN A 379 9.92 14.04 -0.40
N VAL A 380 9.64 13.15 0.55
CA VAL A 380 10.53 12.85 1.69
C VAL A 380 10.83 11.35 1.74
N ASN A 381 11.90 10.94 2.44
CA ASN A 381 12.13 9.53 2.75
C ASN A 381 11.22 9.06 3.90
N SER A 382 10.68 7.85 3.79
CA SER A 382 9.77 7.26 4.79
C SER A 382 10.49 6.72 6.03
N HIS A 383 11.73 6.24 5.87
CA HIS A 383 12.52 5.60 6.92
C HIS A 383 13.85 6.32 7.16
N ASP A 384 14.37 6.22 8.38
CA ASP A 384 15.74 6.62 8.66
C ASP A 384 16.69 5.76 7.82
N LEU A 385 17.49 6.40 6.96
CA LEU A 385 18.63 5.74 6.34
C LEU A 385 19.78 5.72 7.33
N GLY A 386 20.32 4.56 7.62
CA GLY A 386 21.39 4.36 8.59
C GLY A 386 22.49 3.42 8.10
N VAL A 387 23.54 3.35 8.90
CA VAL A 387 24.60 2.35 8.79
C VAL A 387 24.77 1.64 10.13
N LEU A 388 25.06 0.34 10.08
CA LEU A 388 25.46 -0.39 11.28
C LEU A 388 26.96 -0.22 11.49
N ALA A 389 27.34 0.33 12.65
CA ALA A 389 28.71 0.50 13.09
C ALA A 389 28.92 -0.19 14.43
N ILE A 390 30.15 -0.62 14.73
CA ILE A 390 30.47 -1.17 16.05
C ILE A 390 30.76 -0.02 17.01
N ASP A 391 30.02 0.05 18.12
CA ASP A 391 30.30 0.99 19.19
C ASP A 391 31.61 0.59 19.89
N PRO A 392 32.65 1.44 19.88
CA PRO A 392 33.95 1.11 20.44
C PRO A 392 33.94 0.92 21.97
N LYS A 393 32.93 1.44 22.67
CA LYS A 393 32.81 1.31 24.13
C LYS A 393 32.18 -0.01 24.54
N THR A 394 31.19 -0.47 23.78
CA THR A 394 30.38 -1.65 24.13
C THR A 394 30.74 -2.88 23.29
N GLY A 395 31.42 -2.69 22.16
CA GLY A 395 31.68 -3.74 21.17
C GLY A 395 30.44 -4.21 20.42
N GLN A 396 29.28 -3.59 20.65
CA GLN A 396 28.00 -3.99 20.07
C GLN A 396 27.69 -3.18 18.81
N PRO A 397 26.92 -3.74 17.86
CA PRO A 397 26.43 -2.97 16.73
C PRO A 397 25.48 -1.86 17.21
N ARG A 398 25.63 -0.69 16.61
CA ARG A 398 24.71 0.44 16.73
C ARG A 398 24.40 1.00 15.37
N ARG A 399 23.13 1.35 15.19
CA ARG A 399 22.64 2.07 14.02
C ARG A 399 23.01 3.54 14.18
N GLN A 400 23.77 4.06 13.23
CA GLN A 400 23.99 5.49 13.10
C GLN A 400 23.07 6.00 11.98
N VAL A 401 22.16 6.92 12.32
CA VAL A 401 21.29 7.57 11.33
C VAL A 401 22.11 8.53 10.48
N MET A 402 22.03 8.36 9.16
CA MET A 402 22.69 9.18 8.13
C MET A 402 21.74 10.27 7.60
N ILE A 403 20.53 9.85 7.25
CA ILE A 403 19.46 10.71 6.74
C ILE A 403 18.20 10.35 7.53
N PRO A 404 17.72 11.22 8.43
CA PRO A 404 16.50 10.97 9.20
C PRO A 404 15.29 10.77 8.29
N ARG A 405 14.28 10.03 8.74
CA ARG A 405 12.97 9.97 8.09
C ARG A 405 12.37 11.37 7.94
N ASN A 406 11.50 11.55 6.95
CA ASN A 406 10.88 12.81 6.57
C ASN A 406 11.89 13.90 6.14
N SER A 407 13.12 13.53 5.76
CA SER A 407 14.06 14.45 5.11
C SER A 407 13.63 14.69 3.66
N PRO A 408 13.62 15.95 3.18
CA PRO A 408 13.32 16.26 1.78
C PRO A 408 14.26 15.53 0.81
N LEU A 409 13.69 14.97 -0.24
CA LEU A 409 14.41 14.30 -1.32
C LEU A 409 14.52 15.21 -2.55
N PRO A 410 15.66 15.18 -3.28
CA PRO A 410 16.84 14.35 -3.03
C PRO A 410 17.66 14.81 -1.82
N ALA A 411 18.27 13.85 -1.11
CA ALA A 411 19.11 14.09 0.06
C ALA A 411 20.52 13.52 -0.14
N ARG A 412 21.52 14.17 0.44
CA ARG A 412 22.93 13.71 0.38
C ARG A 412 23.57 13.78 1.75
N LYS A 413 24.28 12.71 2.13
CA LYS A 413 25.12 12.70 3.33
C LYS A 413 26.50 12.13 3.00
N ARG A 414 27.57 12.84 3.37
CA ARG A 414 28.94 12.31 3.35
C ARG A 414 29.37 12.00 4.79
N VAL A 415 29.92 10.82 5.00
CA VAL A 415 30.48 10.38 6.28
C VAL A 415 31.87 9.80 6.07
N ARG A 416 32.77 10.13 6.99
CA ARG A 416 34.16 9.67 6.99
C ARG A 416 34.31 8.48 7.91
N PHE A 417 34.63 7.33 7.33
CA PHE A 417 35.02 6.13 8.03
C PHE A 417 36.55 6.05 8.11
N ARG A 418 37.07 5.16 8.96
CA ARG A 418 38.52 4.94 9.10
C ARG A 418 38.84 3.45 9.13
N THR A 419 40.02 3.08 8.63
CA THR A 419 40.54 1.72 8.78
C THR A 419 40.85 1.43 10.25
N HIS A 420 40.51 0.22 10.72
CA HIS A 420 40.69 -0.18 12.12
C HIS A 420 42.06 -0.84 12.38
N LYS A 421 42.70 -1.38 11.34
CA LYS A 421 44.01 -2.03 11.39
C LYS A 421 44.86 -1.69 10.17
N ASP A 422 46.18 -1.85 10.32
CA ASP A 422 47.12 -1.71 9.20
C ASP A 422 46.85 -2.78 8.14
N ASN A 423 47.04 -2.42 6.87
CA ASN A 423 46.83 -3.31 5.72
C ASN A 423 45.42 -3.91 5.68
N GLN A 424 44.40 -3.19 6.17
CA GLN A 424 43.03 -3.66 6.10
C GLN A 424 42.63 -3.86 4.62
N PRO A 425 42.15 -5.06 4.22
CA PRO A 425 41.93 -5.36 2.80
C PRO A 425 40.66 -4.71 2.24
N ASN A 426 39.69 -4.40 3.11
CA ASN A 426 38.43 -3.79 2.72
C ASN A 426 37.78 -3.00 3.85
N VAL A 427 36.91 -2.04 3.52
CA VAL A 427 35.94 -1.45 4.45
C VAL A 427 34.56 -1.98 4.10
N LYS A 428 33.90 -2.61 5.08
CA LYS A 428 32.52 -3.08 4.96
C LYS A 428 31.60 -2.13 5.71
N ILE A 429 30.58 -1.63 5.02
CA ILE A 429 29.54 -0.77 5.59
C ILE A 429 28.20 -1.46 5.33
N ASP A 430 27.53 -1.86 6.40
CA ASP A 430 26.18 -2.43 6.34
C ASP A 430 25.17 -1.28 6.36
N VAL A 431 24.45 -1.09 5.25
CA VAL A 431 23.45 -0.02 5.08
C VAL A 431 22.06 -0.56 5.39
N VAL A 432 21.32 0.16 6.21
CA VAL A 432 20.01 -0.26 6.71
C VAL A 432 18.99 0.89 6.66
N GLU A 433 17.71 0.56 6.58
CA GLU A 433 16.62 1.51 6.78
C GLU A 433 15.73 1.10 7.97
N GLY A 434 15.30 2.08 8.75
CA GLY A 434 14.44 1.84 9.91
C GLY A 434 15.15 1.06 11.03
N GLY A 435 14.38 0.36 11.85
CA GLY A 435 14.85 -0.38 13.03
C GLY A 435 15.19 0.49 14.25
N ASP A 436 15.63 -0.17 15.32
CA ASP A 436 16.02 0.49 16.58
C ASP A 436 17.49 0.97 16.60
N ASP A 437 17.94 1.53 17.71
CA ASP A 437 19.33 2.01 17.88
C ASP A 437 20.39 0.90 17.77
N ARG A 438 20.00 -0.37 17.91
CA ARG A 438 20.87 -1.54 17.74
C ARG A 438 20.84 -2.07 16.31
N GLY A 439 19.91 -1.60 15.48
CA GLY A 439 19.65 -2.13 14.15
C GLY A 439 18.70 -3.33 14.14
N THR A 440 18.07 -3.65 15.27
CA THR A 440 17.03 -4.69 15.34
C THR A 440 15.82 -4.23 14.52
N ASN A 441 15.22 -5.15 13.77
CA ASN A 441 14.08 -4.88 12.87
C ASN A 441 14.36 -3.83 11.78
N ALA A 442 15.62 -3.53 11.49
CA ALA A 442 15.98 -2.69 10.36
C ALA A 442 15.95 -3.51 9.07
N THR A 443 15.46 -2.92 7.99
CA THR A 443 15.56 -3.51 6.66
C THR A 443 17.00 -3.37 6.17
N SER A 444 17.66 -4.49 5.85
CA SER A 444 18.97 -4.45 5.22
C SER A 444 18.83 -3.99 3.77
N ILE A 445 19.45 -2.86 3.43
CA ILE A 445 19.47 -2.35 2.04
C ILE A 445 20.57 -3.05 1.25
N GLY A 446 21.75 -3.18 1.88
CA GLY A 446 22.87 -3.85 1.24
C GLY A 446 24.19 -3.62 1.95
N LYS A 447 25.22 -4.25 1.39
CA LYS A 447 26.58 -4.18 1.90
C LYS A 447 27.41 -3.37 0.92
N CYS A 448 27.97 -2.28 1.41
CA CYS A 448 28.95 -1.51 0.69
C CYS A 448 30.34 -2.05 1.03
N LEU A 449 30.96 -2.74 0.07
CA LEU A 449 32.35 -3.20 0.18
C LEU A 449 33.25 -2.25 -0.59
N VAL A 450 34.17 -1.60 0.11
CA VAL A 450 35.35 -0.97 -0.51
C VAL A 450 36.38 -2.08 -0.64
N ASP A 451 36.30 -2.86 -1.72
CA ASP A 451 37.32 -3.83 -2.10
C ASP A 451 38.49 -3.13 -2.81
N ASP A 452 39.69 -3.70 -2.73
CA ASP A 452 40.95 -3.12 -3.25
C ASP A 452 41.46 -1.87 -2.51
N LEU A 453 41.40 -1.89 -1.17
CA LEU A 453 42.24 -0.97 -0.39
C LEU A 453 43.72 -1.25 -0.68
N PRO A 454 44.53 -0.23 -1.01
CA PRO A 454 45.93 -0.42 -1.37
C PRO A 454 46.74 -1.21 -0.33
N ALA A 455 47.60 -2.10 -0.81
CA ALA A 455 48.57 -2.77 0.06
C ALA A 455 49.38 -1.69 0.81
N LYS A 456 49.53 -1.82 2.13
CA LYS A 456 50.14 -0.82 3.03
C LYS A 456 49.26 0.36 3.42
N THR A 457 47.94 0.32 3.23
CA THR A 457 47.03 1.30 3.85
C THR A 457 47.20 1.29 5.38
N PRO A 458 47.64 2.42 6.00
CA PRO A 458 47.80 2.50 7.45
C PRO A 458 46.46 2.37 8.19
N LYS A 459 46.53 1.97 9.47
CA LYS A 459 45.42 2.15 10.41
C LYS A 459 45.06 3.63 10.51
N GLY A 460 43.77 3.94 10.50
CA GLY A 460 43.25 5.30 10.61
C GLY A 460 43.12 6.06 9.28
N THR A 461 43.49 5.46 8.14
CA THR A 461 43.26 6.04 6.81
C THR A 461 41.77 6.34 6.61
N ASN A 462 41.50 7.55 6.12
CA ASN A 462 40.15 8.02 5.93
C ASN A 462 39.51 7.42 4.68
N VAL A 463 38.25 7.02 4.80
CA VAL A 463 37.40 6.52 3.71
C VAL A 463 36.13 7.35 3.71
N ASP A 464 36.01 8.26 2.74
CA ASP A 464 34.83 9.12 2.62
C ASP A 464 33.75 8.38 1.84
N VAL A 465 32.61 8.14 2.48
CA VAL A 465 31.44 7.49 1.87
C VAL A 465 30.30 8.48 1.76
N GLN A 466 29.75 8.58 0.55
CA GLN A 466 28.65 9.46 0.20
C GLN A 466 27.41 8.62 -0.09
N PHE A 467 26.33 8.92 0.62
CA PHE A 467 24.98 8.41 0.42
C PHE A 467 24.21 9.46 -0.38
N ASP A 468 23.81 9.11 -1.60
CA ASP A 468 22.95 9.90 -2.47
C ASP A 468 21.57 9.25 -2.50
N TYR A 469 20.58 9.90 -1.89
CA TYR A 469 19.18 9.48 -1.90
C TYR A 469 18.43 10.33 -2.93
N THR A 470 17.97 9.71 -4.01
CA THR A 470 17.33 10.41 -5.15
C THR A 470 15.84 10.66 -4.92
N GLN A 471 15.22 11.45 -5.81
CA GLN A 471 13.84 11.91 -5.69
C GLN A 471 12.77 10.79 -5.73
N ASP A 472 13.08 9.71 -6.44
CA ASP A 472 12.28 8.47 -6.56
C ASP A 472 12.44 7.54 -5.34
N GLY A 473 13.24 7.94 -4.34
CA GLY A 473 13.52 7.10 -3.18
C GLY A 473 14.48 5.95 -3.52
N ARG A 474 15.48 6.20 -4.36
CA ARG A 474 16.57 5.24 -4.64
C ARG A 474 17.90 5.68 -4.03
N LEU A 475 18.68 4.69 -3.58
CA LEU A 475 19.97 4.93 -2.94
C LEU A 475 21.14 4.61 -3.88
N THR A 476 22.06 5.56 -4.00
CA THR A 476 23.40 5.33 -4.56
C THR A 476 24.45 5.61 -3.49
N VAL A 477 25.35 4.66 -3.27
CA VAL A 477 26.47 4.83 -2.33
C VAL A 477 27.77 4.87 -3.10
N ARG A 478 28.63 5.85 -2.79
CA ARG A 478 29.96 6.03 -3.41
C ARG A 478 31.01 6.14 -2.32
N ALA A 479 32.21 5.60 -2.56
CA ALA A 479 33.34 5.77 -1.65
C ALA A 479 34.55 6.40 -2.35
N SER A 480 35.39 7.08 -1.58
CA SER A 480 36.65 7.64 -2.07
C SER A 480 37.70 7.65 -0.97
N LEU A 481 38.97 7.46 -1.36
CA LEU A 481 40.14 7.61 -0.50
C LEU A 481 40.72 9.01 -0.72
N PRO A 482 40.40 10.01 0.12
CA PRO A 482 40.86 11.39 -0.08
C PRO A 482 42.39 11.52 -0.09
N GLU A 483 43.07 10.68 0.69
CA GLU A 483 44.55 10.68 0.80
C GLU A 483 45.25 10.12 -0.44
N MET A 484 44.52 9.47 -1.36
CA MET A 484 45.11 8.72 -2.46
C MET A 484 44.67 9.18 -3.85
N ASP A 485 43.94 10.31 -3.94
CA ASP A 485 43.27 10.82 -5.16
C ASP A 485 42.63 9.70 -6.02
N ARG A 486 42.14 8.64 -5.35
CA ARG A 486 41.60 7.44 -5.97
C ARG A 486 40.13 7.36 -5.62
N LYS A 487 39.29 7.50 -6.64
CA LYS A 487 37.85 7.22 -6.55
C LYS A 487 37.66 5.70 -6.65
N ILE A 488 37.03 5.11 -5.64
CA ILE A 488 36.66 3.70 -5.67
C ILE A 488 35.17 3.65 -6.00
N LYS A 489 34.83 3.17 -7.21
CA LYS A 489 33.43 2.98 -7.56
C LYS A 489 32.91 1.81 -6.72
N LEU A 490 32.06 2.12 -5.76
CA LEU A 490 31.48 1.13 -4.88
C LEU A 490 30.23 0.54 -5.55
N THR A 491 30.17 -0.79 -5.65
CA THR A 491 28.95 -1.50 -6.06
C THR A 491 28.17 -1.82 -4.79
N LEU A 492 27.01 -1.19 -4.58
CA LEU A 492 26.09 -1.58 -3.51
C LEU A 492 25.59 -2.99 -3.82
N ASN A 493 26.07 -3.98 -3.04
CA ASN A 493 25.53 -5.32 -3.13
C ASN A 493 24.22 -5.36 -2.34
N ARG A 494 23.10 -5.24 -3.07
CA ARG A 494 21.76 -5.17 -2.48
C ARG A 494 21.42 -6.49 -1.77
N ALA A 495 20.74 -6.40 -0.64
CA ALA A 495 20.35 -7.58 0.13
C ALA A 495 19.15 -8.32 -0.48
N ALA A 496 18.32 -7.60 -1.26
CA ALA A 496 17.15 -8.10 -1.94
C ALA A 496 17.03 -7.49 -3.35
N GLY A 497 16.13 -8.05 -4.16
CA GLY A 497 15.93 -7.71 -5.56
C GLY A 497 16.74 -8.59 -6.52
N LEU A 498 16.31 -8.59 -7.79
CA LEU A 498 16.90 -9.42 -8.84
C LEU A 498 18.17 -8.78 -9.43
N SER A 499 19.18 -9.61 -9.72
CA SER A 499 20.32 -9.21 -10.54
C SER A 499 19.91 -9.05 -12.02
N ASP A 500 20.72 -8.36 -12.82
CA ASP A 500 20.43 -8.22 -14.26
C ASP A 500 20.39 -9.59 -14.97
N GLU A 501 21.22 -10.55 -14.55
CA GLU A 501 21.20 -11.92 -15.07
C GLU A 501 19.93 -12.66 -14.67
N GLN A 502 19.48 -12.49 -13.42
CA GLN A 502 18.23 -13.08 -12.95
C GLN A 502 17.03 -12.48 -13.68
N ILE A 503 17.02 -11.17 -13.93
CA ILE A 503 15.97 -10.49 -14.71
C ILE A 503 15.89 -11.09 -16.12
N GLU A 504 17.02 -11.30 -16.79
CA GLU A 504 17.01 -11.90 -18.13
C GLU A 504 16.52 -13.35 -18.10
N ALA A 505 17.01 -14.17 -17.16
CA ALA A 505 16.59 -15.54 -17.00
C ALA A 505 15.08 -15.66 -16.74
N TRP A 506 14.52 -14.78 -15.89
CA TRP A 506 13.09 -14.74 -15.62
C TRP A 506 12.28 -14.24 -16.82
N ARG A 507 12.78 -13.26 -17.59
CA ARG A 507 12.14 -12.82 -18.83
C ARG A 507 11.99 -13.98 -19.81
N GLU A 508 13.08 -14.71 -20.08
CA GLU A 508 13.02 -15.88 -20.97
C GLU A 508 12.03 -16.94 -20.47
N ARG A 509 11.98 -17.17 -19.16
CA ARG A 509 11.07 -18.14 -18.55
C ARG A 509 9.60 -17.69 -18.64
N MET A 510 9.34 -16.40 -18.48
CA MET A 510 8.02 -15.79 -18.68
C MET A 510 7.54 -15.87 -20.13
N GLU A 511 8.44 -15.74 -21.10
CA GLU A 511 8.15 -15.89 -22.53
C GLU A 511 7.85 -17.34 -22.91
N LYS A 512 8.48 -18.32 -22.25
CA LYS A 512 8.16 -19.74 -22.38
C LYS A 512 6.82 -20.13 -21.73
N GLY A 513 6.14 -19.17 -21.09
CA GLY A 513 4.78 -19.33 -20.61
C GLY A 513 4.64 -19.77 -19.15
N LEU A 514 5.72 -20.04 -18.39
CA LEU A 514 5.65 -20.48 -16.99
C LEU A 514 4.65 -21.64 -16.74
N GLY A 515 4.46 -22.53 -17.72
CA GLY A 515 3.65 -23.75 -17.59
C GLY A 515 4.19 -24.69 -16.51
N ASP A 516 3.50 -25.80 -16.27
CA ASP A 516 3.93 -26.76 -15.24
C ASP A 516 5.39 -27.20 -15.53
N PRO A 517 6.27 -27.19 -14.51
CA PRO A 517 7.66 -27.60 -14.70
C PRO A 517 7.70 -29.02 -15.28
N ASP A 518 8.59 -29.26 -16.26
CA ASP A 518 8.78 -30.61 -16.77
C ASP A 518 9.15 -31.51 -15.58
N PRO A 519 8.49 -32.66 -15.38
CA PRO A 519 8.85 -33.60 -14.32
C PRO A 519 10.35 -33.96 -14.30
N ASN A 520 11.04 -33.86 -15.43
CA ASN A 520 12.48 -34.09 -15.55
C ASN A 520 13.36 -32.92 -15.06
N ASP A 521 12.84 -31.69 -15.01
CA ASP A 521 13.57 -30.51 -14.52
C ASP A 521 13.62 -30.48 -12.98
N ILE A 522 12.61 -31.06 -12.32
CA ILE A 522 12.51 -31.16 -10.84
C ILE A 522 13.61 -32.07 -10.26
N ALA A 523 14.16 -32.99 -11.07
CA ALA A 523 15.23 -33.90 -10.65
C ALA A 523 16.63 -33.25 -10.63
N VAL A 524 16.81 -32.07 -11.25
CA VAL A 524 18.14 -31.46 -11.43
C VAL A 524 18.50 -30.53 -10.26
N GLU A 525 17.52 -29.85 -9.63
CA GLU A 525 17.79 -28.91 -8.53
C GLU A 525 17.94 -29.56 -7.15
N THR A 526 17.54 -30.83 -6.98
CA THR A 526 17.74 -31.57 -5.71
C THR A 526 19.13 -32.20 -5.56
N SER A 527 20.04 -32.00 -6.53
CA SER A 527 21.40 -32.58 -6.52
C SER A 527 22.56 -31.56 -6.54
N ALA A 528 22.26 -30.26 -6.57
CA ALA A 528 23.26 -29.18 -6.58
C ALA A 528 23.07 -28.24 -5.37
N GLY A 529 23.30 -28.76 -4.16
CA GLY A 529 23.11 -27.99 -2.93
C GLY A 529 23.69 -28.63 -1.66
N THR A 530 24.84 -29.29 -1.75
CA THR A 530 25.62 -29.66 -0.55
C THR A 530 27.11 -29.60 -0.87
N THR A 531 27.77 -28.52 -0.47
CA THR A 531 29.22 -28.46 -0.26
C THR A 531 29.53 -27.67 1.00
N ASP A 532 30.00 -28.42 1.99
CA ASP A 532 30.99 -28.12 3.04
C ASP A 532 30.70 -27.04 4.12
N ALA A 533 30.26 -27.55 5.28
CA ALA A 533 30.62 -27.00 6.59
C ALA A 533 31.91 -27.70 7.09
N PRO A 534 32.85 -27.00 7.77
CA PRO A 534 34.12 -27.58 8.18
C PRO A 534 33.94 -28.50 9.39
N ALA A 535 34.63 -29.65 9.33
CA ALA A 535 34.65 -30.67 10.37
C ALA A 535 35.41 -30.21 11.63
N GLU A 536 34.75 -30.29 12.79
CA GLU A 536 35.41 -30.39 14.09
C GLU A 536 35.41 -31.84 14.57
N THR A 537 36.59 -32.25 15.03
CA THR A 537 36.95 -33.61 15.41
C THR A 537 36.67 -33.84 16.89
N ALA A 538 35.93 -34.89 17.24
CA ALA A 538 36.01 -35.52 18.56
C ALA A 538 35.74 -37.03 18.44
N ALA A 539 36.64 -37.82 19.02
CA ALA A 539 36.76 -39.25 18.86
C ALA A 539 36.06 -40.05 19.95
N ALA A 540 35.68 -41.29 19.57
CA ALA A 540 35.45 -42.51 20.39
C ALA A 540 34.21 -42.47 21.33
N GLU A 541 33.44 -43.55 21.56
CA GLU A 541 33.69 -45.00 21.53
C GLU A 541 32.44 -45.77 21.05
N ALA A 542 32.69 -47.00 20.57
CA ALA A 542 31.68 -47.97 20.14
C ALA A 542 31.14 -48.79 21.31
N THR A 543 29.85 -49.14 21.31
CA THR A 543 29.41 -50.48 21.73
C THR A 543 28.06 -50.86 21.11
N THR A 544 28.01 -52.12 20.70
CA THR A 544 26.99 -52.84 19.95
C THR A 544 25.83 -53.32 20.82
N VAL A 545 24.71 -53.70 20.18
CA VAL A 545 23.99 -55.00 20.31
C VAL A 545 22.44 -54.89 20.36
N ASN A 546 21.81 -55.54 19.36
CA ASN A 546 20.53 -56.28 19.28
C ASN A 546 19.16 -55.63 18.97
N THR A 547 18.67 -55.99 17.78
CA THR A 547 17.28 -56.22 17.31
C THR A 547 16.59 -57.39 18.07
N PRO A 548 15.24 -57.59 18.02
CA PRO A 548 14.43 -57.95 16.82
C PRO A 548 13.06 -57.22 16.72
N VAL A 549 12.58 -56.79 15.53
CA VAL A 549 11.73 -57.48 14.52
C VAL A 549 10.48 -58.21 15.05
N ILE A 550 9.28 -57.72 14.67
CA ILE A 550 8.10 -58.53 14.30
C ILE A 550 7.40 -57.88 13.08
N GLN A 551 7.15 -58.71 12.06
CA GLN A 551 6.40 -58.47 10.82
C GLN A 551 4.95 -58.96 10.94
N ASN A 552 4.02 -58.38 10.16
CA ASN A 552 3.05 -59.08 9.26
C ASN A 552 1.97 -58.09 8.74
N THR A 553 1.92 -57.75 7.45
CA THR A 553 1.27 -58.42 6.28
C THR A 553 -0.25 -58.25 6.21
N GLU A 554 -0.76 -57.59 5.16
CA GLU A 554 -1.44 -58.24 4.01
C GLU A 554 -1.97 -57.23 2.96
N LYS A 555 -1.78 -57.58 1.66
CA LYS A 555 -2.49 -57.08 0.46
C LYS A 555 -3.56 -58.13 0.07
N PRO A 556 -4.53 -57.78 -0.78
CA PRO A 556 -4.58 -58.31 -2.18
C PRO A 556 -5.20 -57.30 -3.19
N ILE A 557 -5.27 -57.40 -4.52
CA ILE A 557 -4.73 -58.20 -5.65
C ILE A 557 -5.11 -57.41 -6.94
N VAL A 558 -4.32 -57.55 -8.00
CA VAL A 558 -4.50 -57.00 -9.37
C VAL A 558 -5.24 -58.01 -10.28
N ILE A 559 -6.05 -57.53 -11.24
CA ILE A 559 -6.32 -58.24 -12.51
C ILE A 559 -6.20 -57.26 -13.68
N ALA A 560 -5.45 -57.68 -14.70
CA ALA A 560 -5.26 -57.03 -16.00
C ALA A 560 -5.77 -57.93 -17.13
N THR A 561 -6.16 -57.35 -18.27
CA THR A 561 -6.25 -58.03 -19.58
C THR A 561 -5.83 -57.09 -20.72
N ALA A 562 -5.09 -57.65 -21.69
CA ALA A 562 -4.27 -57.05 -22.77
C ALA A 562 -5.01 -56.87 -24.13
N SER A 563 -4.74 -55.79 -24.93
CA SER A 563 -3.96 -55.68 -26.22
C SER A 563 -4.67 -56.19 -27.52
N PRO A 564 -4.23 -55.91 -28.81
CA PRO A 564 -3.00 -55.24 -29.33
C PRO A 564 -3.10 -54.39 -30.68
N THR A 565 -1.92 -53.95 -31.19
CA THR A 565 -1.46 -53.66 -32.60
C THR A 565 -1.83 -52.32 -33.31
N THR A 566 -1.02 -51.59 -34.12
CA THR A 566 0.28 -51.76 -34.86
C THR A 566 0.82 -50.39 -35.42
N ASN A 567 2.15 -50.24 -35.60
CA ASN A 567 2.90 -49.18 -36.34
C ASN A 567 3.06 -49.52 -37.87
N PRO A 568 3.92 -48.84 -38.68
CA PRO A 568 3.89 -47.50 -39.32
C PRO A 568 3.97 -47.60 -40.88
N PRO A 569 4.23 -46.51 -41.68
CA PRO A 569 5.56 -46.41 -42.34
C PRO A 569 6.08 -45.01 -42.81
N THR A 570 7.43 -44.88 -42.85
CA THR A 570 8.38 -44.26 -43.84
C THR A 570 8.11 -42.95 -44.63
N GLY A 571 9.14 -42.04 -44.68
CA GLY A 571 9.27 -40.83 -45.54
C GLY A 571 9.65 -41.09 -47.02
N PRO A 572 10.45 -40.28 -47.77
CA PRO A 572 10.93 -38.87 -47.63
C PRO A 572 10.78 -37.99 -48.92
N VAL A 573 10.85 -36.64 -48.86
CA VAL A 573 11.13 -35.76 -50.05
C VAL A 573 11.92 -34.48 -49.66
N LYS A 574 12.61 -33.90 -50.66
CA LYS A 574 13.86 -33.12 -50.70
C LYS A 574 13.67 -31.70 -51.35
N ILE A 575 14.62 -30.77 -51.07
CA ILE A 575 15.18 -29.64 -51.93
C ILE A 575 14.31 -28.35 -52.05
N ALA A 576 14.77 -27.07 -52.08
CA ALA A 576 16.04 -26.30 -52.29
C ALA A 576 16.02 -25.02 -51.39
N VAL A 577 17.08 -24.39 -50.86
CA VAL A 577 18.31 -23.69 -51.36
C VAL A 577 18.12 -22.53 -52.34
N ALA A 578 18.31 -21.30 -51.84
CA ALA A 578 19.07 -20.16 -52.40
C ALA A 578 19.24 -19.14 -51.24
N GLY A 579 20.37 -18.50 -50.92
CA GLY A 579 21.63 -18.24 -51.61
C GLY A 579 21.92 -16.73 -51.53
N GLY A 580 22.87 -16.29 -50.70
CA GLY A 580 23.30 -14.88 -50.66
C GLY A 580 24.28 -14.55 -49.54
N LYS A 581 25.58 -14.50 -49.88
CA LYS A 581 26.72 -14.10 -49.02
C LYS A 581 26.93 -12.58 -49.06
N SER A 582 27.40 -11.98 -47.96
CA SER A 582 28.56 -11.06 -47.98
C SER A 582 29.10 -10.75 -46.59
N GLU A 583 30.43 -10.68 -46.52
CA GLU A 583 31.32 -10.51 -45.35
C GLU A 583 31.51 -9.03 -44.91
N PRO A 584 32.14 -8.78 -43.74
CA PRO A 584 32.16 -7.48 -43.04
C PRO A 584 33.47 -6.69 -43.21
N LYS A 585 33.45 -5.36 -42.94
CA LYS A 585 34.59 -4.46 -42.53
C LYS A 585 34.16 -2.96 -42.52
N PRO A 586 34.94 -1.99 -41.95
CA PRO A 586 35.26 -1.75 -40.53
C PRO A 586 35.09 -0.26 -40.08
N THR A 587 35.13 -0.04 -38.76
CA THR A 587 35.57 1.16 -37.97
C THR A 587 35.29 2.61 -38.45
N ALA A 588 34.67 3.43 -37.57
CA ALA A 588 34.93 4.87 -37.45
C ALA A 588 34.77 5.36 -36.00
N VAL A 589 35.53 6.41 -35.66
CA VAL A 589 35.92 6.89 -34.33
C VAL A 589 35.57 8.39 -34.22
N ILE A 590 35.00 8.82 -33.06
CA ILE A 590 34.99 10.18 -32.43
C ILE A 590 34.12 11.30 -33.10
N PRO A 591 33.54 12.32 -32.39
CA PRO A 591 33.87 12.87 -31.06
C PRO A 591 32.75 13.09 -30.02
N ALA A 592 33.22 13.30 -28.79
CA ALA A 592 32.52 13.86 -27.64
C ALA A 592 32.01 15.30 -27.87
N ILE A 593 30.82 15.59 -27.36
CA ILE A 593 30.29 16.96 -27.20
C ILE A 593 30.05 17.19 -25.71
N SER A 594 30.82 18.13 -25.17
CA SER A 594 30.69 18.73 -23.85
C SER A 594 29.69 19.89 -23.94
N THR A 595 28.61 19.87 -23.17
CA THR A 595 27.84 21.07 -22.84
C THR A 595 27.67 21.16 -21.33
N GLY A 596 28.32 22.17 -20.75
CA GLY A 596 28.32 22.43 -19.33
C GLY A 596 26.98 22.98 -18.83
N ALA A 597 26.50 22.41 -17.73
CA ALA A 597 25.52 23.03 -16.86
C ALA A 597 26.22 23.41 -15.54
N LYS A 598 26.09 24.68 -15.14
CA LYS A 598 26.63 25.22 -13.89
C LYS A 598 25.87 24.63 -12.69
N PRO A 599 26.55 24.22 -11.61
CA PRO A 599 25.88 23.83 -10.37
C PRO A 599 25.36 25.05 -9.58
N VAL A 600 24.16 24.88 -9.03
CA VAL A 600 23.47 25.77 -8.07
C VAL A 600 24.23 25.73 -6.72
N PRO A 601 24.37 26.85 -5.98
CA PRO A 601 25.19 26.88 -4.77
C PRO A 601 24.52 26.11 -3.61
N VAL A 602 25.31 25.26 -2.95
CA VAL A 602 24.99 24.60 -1.68
C VAL A 602 25.32 25.57 -0.55
N VAL A 603 24.38 25.74 0.38
CA VAL A 603 24.60 26.47 1.63
C VAL A 603 25.24 25.48 2.61
N ASP A 604 26.56 25.50 2.70
CA ASP A 604 27.31 24.83 3.77
C ASP A 604 27.52 25.85 4.90
N ASP A 605 26.84 25.66 6.04
CA ASP A 605 27.30 26.16 7.34
C ASP A 605 26.48 25.50 8.47
N ILE A 606 26.97 24.36 8.95
CA ILE A 606 26.65 23.83 10.29
C ILE A 606 27.99 23.42 10.91
N PRO A 607 28.37 23.95 12.09
CA PRO A 607 29.69 23.71 12.66
C PRO A 607 29.87 22.27 13.15
N ASP A 608 31.08 21.76 12.94
CA ASP A 608 31.62 20.48 13.39
C ASP A 608 31.65 20.42 14.93
N PHE A 609 30.88 19.52 15.53
CA PHE A 609 30.94 19.21 16.96
C PHE A 609 31.69 17.90 17.17
N SER A 610 33.00 17.99 17.23
CA SER A 610 33.87 16.93 17.74
C SER A 610 34.89 17.51 18.71
N GLU A 611 34.44 17.88 19.91
CA GLU A 611 35.19 17.93 21.19
C GLU A 611 34.49 18.85 22.20
N ILE A 612 33.67 18.32 23.13
CA ILE A 612 33.63 18.78 24.54
C ILE A 612 33.15 17.60 25.39
N ALA A 613 34.08 16.99 26.13
CA ALA A 613 33.77 16.21 27.31
C ALA A 613 34.05 17.10 28.53
N GLY A 614 33.01 17.36 29.34
CA GLY A 614 33.13 17.81 30.72
C GLY A 614 33.20 19.31 30.96
N GLU A 615 32.03 19.95 31.11
CA GLU A 615 31.84 21.00 32.13
C GLU A 615 30.36 21.26 32.39
N SER A 616 29.98 21.34 33.68
CA SER A 616 28.61 21.61 34.12
C SER A 616 28.35 23.12 34.09
N ILE A 617 27.43 23.58 33.24
CA ILE A 617 26.97 24.97 33.26
C ILE A 617 25.61 25.04 33.97
N LYS A 618 25.60 25.70 35.13
CA LYS A 618 24.38 26.14 35.83
C LYS A 618 23.77 27.32 35.07
N VAL A 619 22.53 27.19 34.62
CA VAL A 619 21.77 28.29 34.01
C VAL A 619 20.86 28.90 35.07
N GLY A 620 21.08 30.18 35.40
CA GLY A 620 20.19 30.99 36.23
C GLY A 620 18.97 31.51 35.43
N PRO A 621 17.91 32.01 36.10
CA PRO A 621 16.66 32.34 35.43
C PRO A 621 16.79 33.59 34.55
N VAL A 622 16.43 33.45 33.27
CA VAL A 622 16.34 34.55 32.32
C VAL A 622 14.98 35.23 32.46
N LYS A 623 15.00 36.54 32.75
CA LYS A 623 13.83 37.42 32.71
C LYS A 623 13.44 37.70 31.25
N ILE A 624 12.18 37.46 30.91
CA ILE A 624 11.57 37.87 29.64
C ILE A 624 10.74 39.13 29.92
N GLU A 625 11.07 40.24 29.28
CA GLU A 625 10.22 41.44 29.25
C GLU A 625 9.17 41.34 28.13
N PRO A 626 7.92 41.77 28.35
CA PRO A 626 6.85 41.66 27.35
C PRO A 626 6.95 42.77 26.29
N VAL A 627 6.94 42.38 25.02
CA VAL A 627 6.80 43.28 23.87
C VAL A 627 5.33 43.66 23.70
N GLN A 628 5.04 44.95 23.64
CA GLN A 628 3.69 45.50 23.45
C GLN A 628 3.18 45.34 22.01
N PRO A 629 1.86 45.16 21.79
CA PRO A 629 1.27 45.09 20.46
C PRO A 629 1.12 46.49 19.85
N THR A 630 1.63 46.67 18.62
CA THR A 630 1.41 47.87 17.82
C THR A 630 0.04 47.84 17.13
N SER A 631 -0.61 49.00 17.14
CA SER A 631 -1.98 49.28 16.72
C SER A 631 -2.24 49.11 15.22
N VAL A 632 -3.33 48.42 14.88
CA VAL A 632 -3.92 48.37 13.53
C VAL A 632 -4.67 49.68 13.23
N PRO A 633 -4.44 50.34 12.08
CA PRO A 633 -5.27 51.44 11.64
C PRO A 633 -6.55 50.94 10.96
N LYS A 634 -7.69 51.51 11.37
CA LYS A 634 -9.01 51.35 10.73
C LYS A 634 -9.09 52.27 9.50
N PRO A 635 -9.68 51.82 8.38
CA PRO A 635 -10.49 52.76 7.60
C PRO A 635 -11.89 52.24 7.22
N ALA A 636 -12.83 53.14 7.46
CA ALA A 636 -14.12 53.46 6.85
C ALA A 636 -14.82 52.49 5.88
N ALA A 637 -16.12 52.34 6.15
CA ALA A 637 -17.15 51.80 5.28
C ALA A 637 -17.48 52.75 4.11
N VAL A 638 -17.67 52.20 2.90
CA VAL A 638 -18.63 52.71 1.91
C VAL A 638 -19.21 51.55 1.09
N SER A 639 -20.53 51.65 0.92
CA SER A 639 -21.50 50.87 0.14
C SER A 639 -21.12 50.59 -1.32
N SER A 640 -21.45 49.39 -1.83
CA SER A 640 -21.80 49.21 -3.25
C SER A 640 -22.75 48.03 -3.47
N MET A 641 -23.65 48.26 -4.42
CA MET A 641 -24.80 47.46 -4.82
C MET A 641 -24.39 46.26 -5.67
N ILE A 642 -25.00 45.09 -5.47
CA ILE A 642 -25.07 44.03 -6.48
C ILE A 642 -26.49 43.43 -6.47
N SER A 643 -27.18 43.60 -7.60
CA SER A 643 -28.43 42.92 -7.95
C SER A 643 -28.13 41.61 -8.72
N PRO A 644 -29.07 40.65 -8.75
CA PRO A 644 -28.81 39.27 -9.16
C PRO A 644 -28.94 39.06 -10.67
N ALA A 645 -28.15 38.10 -11.19
CA ALA A 645 -28.23 37.61 -12.57
C ALA A 645 -29.22 36.43 -12.71
N PRO A 646 -29.81 36.22 -13.90
CA PRO A 646 -31.03 35.42 -14.09
C PRO A 646 -30.79 33.96 -14.47
N ALA A 647 -31.80 33.12 -14.17
CA ALA A 647 -31.95 31.77 -14.66
C ALA A 647 -32.42 31.73 -16.13
N SER A 648 -31.98 30.73 -16.88
CA SER A 648 -32.46 30.36 -18.22
C SER A 648 -32.27 28.83 -18.43
N PRO A 649 -32.89 28.18 -19.45
CA PRO A 649 -34.06 27.33 -19.25
C PRO A 649 -33.82 25.84 -19.59
N ALA A 650 -34.78 24.99 -19.20
CA ALA A 650 -34.86 23.58 -19.55
C ALA A 650 -35.11 23.36 -21.07
N PRO A 651 -34.49 22.35 -21.70
CA PRO A 651 -34.84 21.94 -23.05
C PRO A 651 -35.98 20.91 -23.06
N ALA A 652 -36.81 21.04 -24.09
CA ALA A 652 -37.98 20.25 -24.38
C ALA A 652 -37.67 18.88 -24.99
N SER A 653 -38.64 18.00 -24.81
CA SER A 653 -38.82 16.65 -25.34
C SER A 653 -38.66 16.52 -26.87
N ALA A 654 -37.95 15.47 -27.29
CA ALA A 654 -38.04 14.91 -28.64
C ALA A 654 -38.38 13.41 -28.53
N THR A 655 -39.52 13.04 -29.10
CA THR A 655 -40.02 11.68 -29.31
C THR A 655 -39.26 10.99 -30.45
N PRO A 656 -39.05 9.66 -30.39
CA PRO A 656 -38.90 8.83 -31.59
C PRO A 656 -40.06 7.83 -31.76
N PRO A 657 -40.23 7.25 -32.97
CA PRO A 657 -41.52 6.80 -33.47
C PRO A 657 -41.85 5.33 -33.13
N SER A 658 -43.16 5.06 -33.15
CA SER A 658 -43.76 3.73 -33.16
C SER A 658 -43.45 2.97 -34.44
N ASN A 659 -43.05 1.70 -34.31
CA ASN A 659 -43.46 0.65 -35.23
C ASN A 659 -43.53 -0.68 -34.48
N ALA A 660 -44.71 -1.29 -34.52
CA ALA A 660 -45.01 -2.60 -33.98
C ALA A 660 -44.53 -3.69 -34.94
N THR A 661 -43.94 -4.77 -34.43
CA THR A 661 -44.20 -6.14 -34.91
C THR A 661 -43.95 -7.13 -33.78
N THR A 662 -44.93 -8.01 -33.62
CA THR A 662 -45.12 -9.15 -32.71
C THR A 662 -44.04 -10.23 -32.77
N ALA A 663 -43.64 -10.77 -31.61
CA ALA A 663 -43.32 -12.19 -31.45
C ALA A 663 -43.37 -12.59 -29.96
N ALA A 664 -44.03 -13.72 -29.70
CA ALA A 664 -44.45 -14.22 -28.40
C ALA A 664 -43.34 -14.91 -27.59
N ALA A 665 -43.42 -14.84 -26.26
CA ALA A 665 -42.74 -15.75 -25.34
C ALA A 665 -43.74 -16.83 -24.86
N PRO A 666 -43.32 -18.10 -24.71
CA PRO A 666 -44.24 -19.19 -24.39
C PRO A 666 -44.58 -19.23 -22.89
N VAL A 667 -45.88 -19.41 -22.65
CA VAL A 667 -46.48 -19.72 -21.35
C VAL A 667 -46.29 -21.22 -21.08
N ILE A 668 -45.66 -21.56 -19.96
CA ILE A 668 -45.76 -22.91 -19.37
C ILE A 668 -46.70 -22.80 -18.17
N ASN A 669 -47.81 -23.52 -18.28
CA ASN A 669 -48.87 -23.61 -17.28
C ASN A 669 -48.73 -24.97 -16.57
N ILE A 670 -48.65 -24.99 -15.24
CA ILE A 670 -48.84 -26.22 -14.44
C ILE A 670 -49.92 -25.92 -13.37
N PRO A 671 -50.98 -26.74 -13.24
CA PRO A 671 -52.17 -26.39 -12.47
C PRO A 671 -52.18 -26.97 -11.05
N GLY A 672 -52.80 -26.21 -10.14
CA GLY A 672 -53.63 -26.74 -9.05
C GLY A 672 -52.99 -26.85 -7.67
N VAL A 673 -53.26 -25.90 -6.78
CA VAL A 673 -53.67 -26.16 -5.39
C VAL A 673 -54.61 -25.03 -4.94
N SER A 674 -55.78 -25.43 -4.46
CA SER A 674 -56.90 -24.62 -3.96
C SER A 674 -56.72 -24.10 -2.53
N ASP A 675 -57.50 -23.08 -2.22
CA ASP A 675 -57.69 -22.36 -0.94
C ASP A 675 -57.70 -23.17 0.37
N ALA A 676 -57.08 -22.61 1.43
CA ALA A 676 -57.65 -22.29 2.77
C ALA A 676 -56.53 -21.97 3.81
N PRO A 677 -56.81 -21.55 5.07
CA PRO A 677 -56.92 -20.15 5.52
C PRO A 677 -55.83 -19.70 6.54
N LYS A 678 -55.69 -18.38 6.72
CA LYS A 678 -54.77 -17.73 7.67
C LYS A 678 -55.17 -17.98 9.14
N PRO A 679 -54.26 -18.34 10.06
CA PRO A 679 -54.57 -18.39 11.49
C PRO A 679 -54.40 -17.01 12.15
N LYS A 680 -55.38 -16.64 12.98
CA LYS A 680 -55.26 -15.61 14.02
C LYS A 680 -54.65 -16.26 15.25
N VAL A 681 -53.60 -15.67 15.82
CA VAL A 681 -53.02 -16.10 17.10
C VAL A 681 -53.48 -15.15 18.19
N ASP A 682 -54.05 -15.73 19.25
CA ASP A 682 -54.53 -15.07 20.46
C ASP A 682 -53.40 -15.03 21.51
N VAL A 683 -52.95 -13.82 21.85
CA VAL A 683 -51.89 -13.54 22.83
C VAL A 683 -52.52 -13.22 24.18
N THR A 684 -52.98 -14.23 24.91
CA THR A 684 -53.28 -14.09 26.36
C THR A 684 -53.28 -15.40 27.17
N LYS A 685 -52.55 -16.44 26.75
CA LYS A 685 -52.24 -17.57 27.64
C LYS A 685 -50.89 -18.17 27.29
N LEU A 686 -49.85 -17.79 28.03
CA LEU A 686 -48.63 -18.59 28.32
C LEU A 686 -47.72 -17.77 29.27
N PHE A 687 -48.21 -17.49 30.47
CA PHE A 687 -47.36 -17.24 31.63
C PHE A 687 -47.56 -18.42 32.58
N GLY A 688 -46.50 -19.21 32.74
CA GLY A 688 -46.46 -20.36 33.64
C GLY A 688 -45.01 -20.75 33.93
N ASN A 689 -44.53 -20.29 35.08
CA ASN A 689 -43.44 -20.81 35.92
C ASN A 689 -42.04 -21.06 35.32
N LEU A 690 -41.11 -20.20 35.76
CA LEU A 690 -39.66 -20.41 35.77
C LEU A 690 -39.26 -21.61 36.64
N PRO A 691 -38.18 -22.33 36.28
CA PRO A 691 -37.28 -22.96 37.22
C PRO A 691 -35.93 -22.22 37.32
N ASP A 692 -35.33 -22.33 38.50
CA ASP A 692 -34.13 -21.64 38.96
C ASP A 692 -32.87 -21.85 38.10
N ASN A 693 -32.09 -20.78 38.02
CA ASN A 693 -30.84 -20.62 37.29
C ASN A 693 -29.68 -21.33 38.02
N PRO A 694 -28.93 -22.28 37.42
CA PRO A 694 -27.68 -22.73 38.00
C PRO A 694 -26.56 -21.72 37.69
N LYS A 695 -25.90 -21.28 38.76
CA LYS A 695 -24.75 -20.37 38.78
C LYS A 695 -23.62 -20.88 37.85
N PRO A 696 -23.03 -20.03 36.97
CA PRO A 696 -21.91 -20.46 36.13
C PRO A 696 -20.65 -20.71 36.97
N PRO A 697 -19.83 -21.72 36.66
CA PRO A 697 -18.57 -21.96 37.36
C PRO A 697 -17.56 -20.86 37.04
N ALA A 698 -16.78 -20.48 38.05
CA ALA A 698 -15.73 -19.47 37.95
C ALA A 698 -14.69 -19.85 36.88
N ALA A 699 -14.42 -18.92 35.96
CA ALA A 699 -13.39 -19.05 34.95
C ALA A 699 -12.01 -19.12 35.61
N THR A 700 -11.35 -20.27 35.49
CA THR A 700 -9.91 -20.42 35.70
C THR A 700 -9.16 -19.76 34.54
N PRO A 701 -8.19 -18.87 34.77
CA PRO A 701 -7.37 -18.32 33.69
C PRO A 701 -6.50 -19.44 33.10
N ARG A 702 -6.60 -19.67 31.79
CA ARG A 702 -5.68 -20.55 31.04
C ARG A 702 -4.62 -19.72 30.29
N PRO A 703 -3.43 -20.29 30.10
CA PRO A 703 -2.18 -19.54 29.99
C PRO A 703 -1.91 -19.01 28.58
N MET A 704 -1.21 -17.88 28.53
CA MET A 704 -0.61 -17.33 27.33
C MET A 704 0.34 -18.34 26.68
N ILE A 705 0.20 -18.51 25.36
CA ILE A 705 1.15 -19.22 24.52
C ILE A 705 2.45 -18.41 24.50
N LYS A 706 3.54 -18.97 25.04
CA LYS A 706 4.90 -18.46 24.91
C LYS A 706 5.49 -18.92 23.57
N LEU A 707 6.06 -17.99 22.80
CA LEU A 707 7.03 -18.31 21.75
C LEU A 707 8.27 -18.97 22.39
N GLY A 708 8.83 -19.95 21.68
CA GLY A 708 9.75 -20.96 22.20
C GLY A 708 11.09 -20.44 22.76
N ASP A 709 11.46 -21.01 23.90
CA ASP A 709 12.80 -20.93 24.48
C ASP A 709 13.54 -22.26 24.18
N ASP A 710 14.78 -22.14 23.69
CA ASP A 710 15.75 -23.21 23.45
C ASP A 710 16.05 -24.02 24.75
N PRO A 711 15.88 -25.36 24.76
CA PRO A 711 15.96 -26.16 25.99
C PRO A 711 17.37 -26.36 26.58
N ASN A 712 18.43 -25.73 26.04
CA ASN A 712 19.80 -25.92 26.54
C ASN A 712 20.50 -24.67 27.12
N MET A 713 19.78 -23.60 27.46
CA MET A 713 20.38 -22.43 28.14
C MET A 713 20.10 -22.43 29.66
N PRO A 714 21.11 -22.38 30.55
CA PRO A 714 20.87 -22.19 31.98
C PRO A 714 20.45 -20.73 32.27
N PRO A 715 19.47 -20.49 33.16
CA PRO A 715 18.98 -19.16 33.44
C PRO A 715 20.02 -18.29 34.18
N PRO A 716 20.06 -16.96 33.93
CA PRO A 716 20.97 -16.07 34.62
C PRO A 716 20.61 -15.95 36.10
N LYS A 717 21.61 -16.10 36.98
CA LYS A 717 21.47 -15.86 38.42
C LYS A 717 21.39 -14.36 38.68
N VAL A 718 20.21 -13.86 39.01
CA VAL A 718 20.03 -12.50 39.54
C VAL A 718 20.19 -12.56 41.07
N ASN A 719 21.08 -11.73 41.60
CA ASN A 719 21.33 -11.63 43.03
C ASN A 719 20.26 -10.73 43.67
N PRO A 720 19.56 -11.14 44.75
CA PRO A 720 18.46 -10.37 45.35
C PRO A 720 18.86 -9.06 46.05
N SER A 721 20.11 -8.60 45.91
CA SER A 721 20.64 -7.38 46.55
C SER A 721 20.59 -6.12 45.68
N ASP A 722 20.20 -6.23 44.40
CA ASP A 722 20.34 -5.11 43.44
C ASP A 722 19.02 -4.39 43.11
N LEU A 723 17.97 -4.58 43.91
CA LEU A 723 16.71 -3.84 43.78
C LEU A 723 16.60 -2.77 44.87
N ASN A 724 17.08 -1.56 44.57
CA ASN A 724 16.94 -0.41 45.46
C ASN A 724 15.60 0.31 45.20
N PHE A 725 14.57 -0.04 45.96
CA PHE A 725 13.25 0.61 45.97
C PHE A 725 13.27 1.86 46.87
N GLU A 726 14.02 2.89 46.49
CA GLU A 726 13.96 4.18 47.19
C GLU A 726 14.46 5.33 46.29
N GLN A 727 13.76 5.58 45.18
CA GLN A 727 13.85 6.85 44.43
C GLN A 727 12.72 6.92 43.39
N LEU A 728 11.50 7.26 43.84
CA LEU A 728 10.42 7.91 43.06
C LEU A 728 9.26 8.23 44.01
N ALA A 729 9.55 9.03 45.04
CA ALA A 729 8.56 9.71 45.86
C ALA A 729 9.02 11.16 46.03
N GLY A 730 8.60 12.01 45.10
CA GLY A 730 8.88 13.43 45.14
C GLY A 730 8.01 14.15 44.12
N LEU A 731 7.20 15.08 44.59
CA LEU A 731 6.28 15.97 43.85
C LEU A 731 4.85 15.47 43.63
N SER A 732 4.16 15.14 44.72
CA SER A 732 2.79 15.65 44.90
C SER A 732 2.53 15.98 46.37
N GLY A 733 2.09 17.22 46.64
CA GLY A 733 1.76 17.65 48.00
C GLY A 733 1.37 19.12 48.10
N GLY A 734 0.08 19.37 48.38
CA GLY A 734 -0.43 20.68 48.81
C GLY A 734 -1.94 20.64 49.04
N ALA A 735 -2.36 20.44 50.30
CA ALA A 735 -3.72 20.11 50.75
C ALA A 735 -4.48 21.27 51.41
N ALA A 736 -5.83 21.17 51.48
CA ALA A 736 -6.77 21.57 52.55
C ALA A 736 -8.21 21.71 51.94
N LYS A 737 -9.38 21.45 52.55
CA LYS A 737 -9.89 20.99 53.86
C LYS A 737 -11.39 20.60 53.63
N LYS A 738 -11.95 19.66 54.39
CA LYS A 738 -13.42 19.35 54.48
C LYS A 738 -14.10 20.18 55.60
N PRO A 739 -15.43 20.43 55.55
CA PRO A 739 -16.38 19.65 56.37
C PRO A 739 -17.78 19.39 55.71
N ALA A 740 -18.62 18.60 56.40
CA ALA A 740 -19.91 18.04 55.96
C ALA A 740 -21.16 18.82 56.53
N PRO A 741 -22.40 18.27 56.62
CA PRO A 741 -23.58 18.58 55.77
C PRO A 741 -24.81 19.21 56.51
N SER A 742 -25.82 19.74 55.78
CA SER A 742 -27.29 19.57 56.00
C SER A 742 -28.19 20.69 55.42
N ALA A 743 -29.45 20.30 55.17
CA ALA A 743 -30.72 21.05 55.15
C ALA A 743 -31.27 21.71 53.85
N VAL A 744 -32.49 21.28 53.52
CA VAL A 744 -33.51 21.76 52.55
C VAL A 744 -34.57 22.54 53.36
N PRO A 745 -35.29 23.58 52.83
CA PRO A 745 -36.67 23.40 52.30
C PRO A 745 -37.10 24.30 51.08
N ILE A 746 -37.81 23.75 50.06
CA ILE A 746 -39.28 23.88 49.65
C ILE A 746 -39.67 25.28 49.06
N ILE A 747 -40.30 25.51 47.87
CA ILE A 747 -41.72 25.32 47.37
C ILE A 747 -41.75 25.70 45.84
N GLN A 748 -42.17 24.86 44.86
CA GLN A 748 -43.53 24.59 44.27
C GLN A 748 -44.02 25.70 43.28
N THR A 749 -44.67 25.55 42.10
CA THR A 749 -45.67 24.59 41.51
C THR A 749 -45.80 24.75 39.97
N ASP A 750 -46.19 23.64 39.27
CA ASP A 750 -47.23 23.44 38.21
C ASP A 750 -47.28 24.31 36.91
N ALA A 751 -47.76 23.89 35.72
CA ALA A 751 -48.26 22.66 35.08
C ALA A 751 -48.41 22.94 33.55
N ALA A 752 -48.50 21.91 32.70
CA ALA A 752 -48.83 21.99 31.25
C ALA A 752 -50.37 22.12 31.00
N PRO A 753 -50.98 21.89 29.81
CA PRO A 753 -50.55 21.92 28.38
C PRO A 753 -51.58 22.66 27.46
N SER A 754 -51.39 22.68 26.11
CA SER A 754 -52.44 22.43 25.09
C SER A 754 -52.10 22.92 23.67
N ALA A 755 -52.50 22.12 22.68
CA ALA A 755 -52.40 22.30 21.23
C ALA A 755 -53.43 23.27 20.60
N ALA A 756 -53.17 23.72 19.35
CA ALA A 756 -54.03 23.56 18.16
C ALA A 756 -54.02 24.74 17.14
N LYS A 757 -53.82 24.37 15.87
CA LYS A 757 -54.53 24.79 14.63
C LYS A 757 -54.47 26.22 14.07
N SER A 758 -53.87 26.29 12.87
CA SER A 758 -54.37 26.86 11.59
C SER A 758 -54.95 28.28 11.50
N LYS A 759 -54.45 29.09 10.56
CA LYS A 759 -55.18 29.61 9.37
C LYS A 759 -54.33 30.63 8.56
N LYS A 760 -54.29 30.45 7.24
CA LYS A 760 -54.08 31.52 6.23
C LYS A 760 -55.32 32.44 6.21
N PRO A 761 -55.20 33.73 5.84
CA PRO A 761 -55.36 34.19 4.44
C PRO A 761 -54.44 35.42 4.15
N ALA A 762 -54.40 36.16 3.05
CA ALA A 762 -54.99 36.18 1.72
C ALA A 762 -54.10 37.09 0.85
N GLU A 763 -54.23 36.91 -0.46
CA GLU A 763 -53.58 37.60 -1.56
C GLU A 763 -54.31 38.90 -1.92
N LYS A 764 -53.60 39.97 -2.35
CA LYS A 764 -53.78 40.69 -3.65
C LYS A 764 -53.42 42.19 -3.66
N LYS A 765 -52.71 42.54 -4.75
CA LYS A 765 -52.87 43.70 -5.66
C LYS A 765 -52.40 45.07 -5.15
N SER A 766 -51.96 46.04 -5.97
CA SER A 766 -51.45 46.16 -7.34
C SER A 766 -51.39 47.68 -7.63
N GLY A 767 -50.36 48.16 -8.33
CA GLY A 767 -50.33 49.48 -9.00
C GLY A 767 -48.94 49.62 -9.63
N GLY A 768 -48.75 49.70 -10.95
CA GLY A 768 -49.27 50.71 -11.90
C GLY A 768 -48.23 51.84 -11.99
N LEU A 769 -47.74 52.36 -13.12
CA LEU A 769 -48.22 52.46 -14.50
C LEU A 769 -47.04 53.00 -15.39
N PHE A 770 -47.01 52.57 -16.67
CA PHE A 770 -46.63 53.31 -17.91
C PHE A 770 -45.24 53.94 -18.15
N GLY A 771 -44.72 53.67 -19.37
CA GLY A 771 -43.79 54.57 -20.07
C GLY A 771 -43.09 53.99 -21.30
N ARG A 772 -43.77 53.96 -22.46
CA ARG A 772 -43.24 53.57 -23.79
C ARG A 772 -42.27 54.62 -24.39
N LYS A 773 -41.47 54.13 -25.36
CA LYS A 773 -40.78 54.78 -26.52
C LYS A 773 -39.28 55.06 -26.28
N LYS A 774 -38.36 54.92 -27.25
CA LYS A 774 -38.32 54.39 -28.64
C LYS A 774 -36.85 54.53 -29.09
N LYS A 775 -36.36 53.59 -29.92
CA LYS A 775 -35.43 53.79 -31.07
C LYS A 775 -33.99 54.26 -30.73
N LYS A 776 -32.91 53.85 -31.41
CA LYS A 776 -32.71 53.33 -32.77
C LYS A 776 -31.20 52.96 -32.90
N VAL A 777 -30.89 51.99 -33.78
CA VAL A 777 -29.80 51.99 -34.80
C VAL A 777 -28.36 51.92 -34.31
N ASP A 778 -27.40 51.23 -34.93
CA ASP A 778 -27.24 50.14 -35.92
C ASP A 778 -25.70 49.95 -35.98
N GLU A 779 -25.26 48.73 -36.32
CA GLU A 779 -24.14 48.34 -37.23
C GLU A 779 -22.85 49.19 -37.27
N GLU A 780 -21.63 48.64 -37.22
CA GLU A 780 -21.07 47.45 -37.93
C GLU A 780 -20.34 46.45 -37.02
#